data_AF-A0A374BJI5-F1
#
_entry.id   AF-A0A374BJI5-F1
#
_cell.length_a   1.000
_cell.length_b   1.000
_cell.length_c   1.000
_cell.angle_alpha   90.00
_cell.angle_beta   90.00
_cell.angle_gamma   90.00
#
_symmetry.space_group_name_H-M   'P 1'
#
loop_
_entity.id
_entity.type
_entity.pdbx_description
1 polymer ?
#
loop_
_entity_poly.entity_id
_entity_poly.type
_entity_poly.pdbx_seq_one_letter_code
_entity_poly.pdbx_strand_id
1 'polypeptide(L)'
;MTASLASVIPASAEEISRYPYAIFAADEAAGISVNTDSFTLNGNAYTNGVFSTTAQYPNINGTVTDHDDIEDENNTEVEETEDVFDVSEDMILIHTKLADKYFTENCDTYNEDYTYSDMNININNSVYVTGKLNLYGNISLNNAVGAVSDVDLSGGNLNGNNTVIYSKFGDIDISNSQASVNGLIYAPFGTVTIDCDNFNMNGLIIAQNVVIDGYGANINYSSSWAELVGTESEELSWTFDDWQYLADTDDDGLPNLIEKEIGSDPYNPDTDGDNLPDGYEALTLGTDPTKPDTDENGVSDYDEDFDNDGLSNGQEYELGTEPYNEDTDGDGLKDGEEINIYGTDPLKVDTDEDGLEDGDEIYFETDPLNPDSDGNGISDGDEKRSQTFIHKVENEDCAVTEVHVTMEGTGNLQKTTTVESIMNKDILCSDVVGLVGEPFSIETTSQFDTATLTYVIDKSKLGDTEFDNLLFLWYDEENDNFVELDTVLDEDNSTVSVETTHFSKYMLVDKVEWFNAWKKASLYFEDTYEPLATVICYDCSGSMSSNDRTFNYNIYNEDGTIAYSYPTCYRKLAIDNYIDSMTLTDKTALISYESSAKLVSGFSNDKDMLKSAVKPYNSGGTNAQAAVKIAIDELESVEHWYTRHIILLSDGDVNISEEYIQKAQDKKIKIHTIGLGYGASNSRLKSYAESTGGQFFAAATAEELEAIYNDLSRDNHFDLQNMEDLDGDGLPDEFEVSGLVVSNAQIFYTDPENPDCDGDGLLDGEEISIENPKFVIKKDSTGGHAEYSSLVFRYNSDPWNEDTDGDGLDDDSDFDPIHPATDDQLKIIDFFDSAELFEIQYLAQFCERFECSPIIAIDYINVYRRHADYAIDEVIEDLASLGYKCDKAAFQIYYTEYFNYRDETSWSQIMSIGYTSWTQSFQFFLSTWVLENAFQAKNTKAVNSFELSKKQQAALDDISKISQKGDIVKIESAEKVNSEFKTNSNYKPPYQPGTKTITVKLKENTKFVRVYRESGKLTGGWVMEAEQIEGLTPSQIKNKFALEYEPKYICDVEIPAGSTVRYGIANKIINWGNGGGTQYDLMGQFIGKFTNERLL
;
A
#
# COMPACT_ATOMS: atom_id res chain seq x y z
N MET A 1 -7.97 24.73 43.35
CA MET A 1 -8.06 24.98 44.81
C MET A 1 -9.52 25.12 45.23
N THR A 2 -9.98 24.31 46.21
CA THR A 2 -11.07 24.49 47.25
C THR A 2 -12.32 25.36 46.95
N ALA A 3 -13.60 25.03 47.28
CA ALA A 3 -14.22 23.97 48.08
C ALA A 3 -15.80 23.98 48.00
N SER A 4 -16.39 22.77 48.05
CA SER A 4 -17.60 22.25 48.75
C SER A 4 -19.00 22.94 48.75
N LEU A 5 -19.97 22.19 48.19
CA LEU A 5 -21.28 21.68 48.72
C LEU A 5 -22.29 22.60 49.44
N ALA A 6 -23.51 22.72 48.86
CA ALA A 6 -24.80 22.59 49.57
C ALA A 6 -25.97 22.24 48.61
N SER A 7 -26.98 21.55 49.15
CA SER A 7 -28.00 20.73 48.47
C SER A 7 -29.41 21.37 48.36
N VAL A 8 -30.07 21.12 47.21
CA VAL A 8 -31.52 20.86 46.94
C VAL A 8 -32.58 21.96 47.15
N ILE A 9 -33.25 22.36 46.05
CA ILE A 9 -34.72 22.59 45.92
C ILE A 9 -35.14 22.15 44.49
N PRO A 10 -36.26 21.43 44.27
CA PRO A 10 -36.68 21.00 42.93
C PRO A 10 -37.48 22.07 42.17
N ALA A 11 -37.24 22.13 40.86
CA ALA A 11 -38.10 22.62 39.78
C ALA A 11 -38.84 23.96 40.03
N SER A 12 -38.11 25.06 39.80
CA SER A 12 -38.70 26.19 39.06
C SER A 12 -38.80 25.75 37.60
N ALA A 13 -39.92 25.97 36.93
CA ALA A 13 -39.93 25.88 35.47
C ALA A 13 -38.87 26.84 34.95
N GLU A 14 -37.86 26.34 34.23
CA GLU A 14 -36.96 27.18 33.45
C GLU A 14 -37.82 28.02 32.51
N GLU A 15 -37.69 29.34 32.58
CA GLU A 15 -38.14 30.18 31.48
C GLU A 15 -37.30 29.79 30.28
N ILE A 16 -37.96 29.26 29.26
CA ILE A 16 -37.30 28.88 28.02
C ILE A 16 -36.82 30.17 27.35
N SER A 17 -35.51 30.33 27.19
CA SER A 17 -34.89 31.47 26.52
C SER A 17 -35.27 31.48 25.04
N ARG A 18 -35.66 32.64 24.51
CA ARG A 18 -36.16 32.80 23.14
C ARG A 18 -35.46 33.96 22.46
N TYR A 19 -35.08 33.76 21.21
CA TYR A 19 -34.53 34.82 20.37
C TYR A 19 -35.53 35.97 20.21
N PRO A 20 -35.13 37.24 20.39
CA PRO A 20 -36.07 38.35 20.55
C PRO A 20 -36.60 38.94 19.24
N TYR A 21 -35.95 38.67 18.11
CA TYR A 21 -36.23 39.34 16.84
C TYR A 21 -36.89 38.43 15.81
N ALA A 22 -37.83 38.98 15.04
CA ALA A 22 -38.39 38.37 13.84
C ALA A 22 -37.50 38.60 12.61
N ILE A 23 -36.76 39.69 12.59
CA ILE A 23 -35.77 40.03 11.56
C ILE A 23 -34.54 40.60 12.27
N PHE A 24 -33.36 40.06 11.99
CA PHE A 24 -32.08 40.54 12.50
C PHE A 24 -31.08 40.67 11.35
N ALA A 25 -30.33 41.78 11.31
CA ALA A 25 -29.24 42.02 10.37
C ALA A 25 -28.01 42.62 11.08
N ALA A 26 -26.87 41.94 11.02
CA ALA A 26 -25.65 42.33 11.74
C ALA A 26 -24.77 43.36 11.02
N ASP A 27 -24.99 43.59 9.72
CA ASP A 27 -24.18 44.50 8.90
C ASP A 27 -24.41 45.97 9.30
N GLU A 28 -23.33 46.66 9.69
CA GLU A 28 -23.31 48.09 10.05
C GLU A 28 -23.51 49.03 8.85
N ALA A 29 -23.14 48.61 7.64
CA ALA A 29 -23.19 49.41 6.42
C ALA A 29 -24.53 49.29 5.67
N ALA A 30 -25.12 48.09 5.60
CA ALA A 30 -26.32 47.82 4.77
C ALA A 30 -27.64 47.69 5.58
N GLY A 31 -27.65 46.89 6.64
CA GLY A 31 -28.77 46.68 7.56
C GLY A 31 -30.01 45.95 7.01
N ILE A 32 -31.21 46.55 7.13
CA ILE A 32 -32.49 45.95 6.68
C ILE A 32 -33.17 46.88 5.67
N SER A 33 -33.40 46.39 4.46
CA SER A 33 -34.06 47.14 3.39
C SER A 33 -35.35 46.47 2.91
N VAL A 34 -36.49 47.17 3.02
CA VAL A 34 -37.82 46.65 2.63
C VAL A 34 -38.46 47.50 1.54
N ASN A 35 -38.27 47.12 0.28
CA ASN A 35 -38.82 47.81 -0.89
C ASN A 35 -40.15 47.20 -1.36
N THR A 36 -41.23 47.49 -0.63
CA THR A 36 -42.59 47.00 -0.95
C THR A 36 -43.67 48.09 -0.94
N ASP A 37 -44.81 47.84 -1.60
CA ASP A 37 -45.99 48.73 -1.52
C ASP A 37 -46.73 48.57 -0.18
N SER A 38 -46.68 47.37 0.41
CA SER A 38 -47.34 47.05 1.69
C SER A 38 -46.49 46.15 2.58
N PHE A 39 -46.22 46.60 3.81
CA PHE A 39 -45.42 45.84 4.78
C PHE A 39 -46.17 45.67 6.10
N THR A 40 -46.20 44.46 6.64
CA THR A 40 -46.69 44.15 7.99
C THR A 40 -45.66 43.32 8.73
N LEU A 41 -45.29 43.76 9.93
CA LEU A 41 -44.40 43.03 10.84
C LEU A 41 -45.13 42.83 12.17
N ASN A 42 -45.30 41.59 12.61
CA ASN A 42 -45.84 41.25 13.92
C ASN A 42 -44.73 40.62 14.78
N GLY A 43 -43.82 41.46 15.26
CA GLY A 43 -42.58 41.07 15.94
C GLY A 43 -41.60 42.24 16.00
N ASN A 44 -40.44 42.02 16.65
CA ASN A 44 -39.38 43.02 16.69
C ASN A 44 -38.41 42.84 15.51
N ALA A 45 -37.79 43.90 15.02
CA ALA A 45 -36.66 43.86 14.10
C ALA A 45 -35.48 44.62 14.71
N TYR A 46 -34.26 44.16 14.41
CA TYR A 46 -33.03 44.80 14.87
C TYR A 46 -32.00 44.81 13.76
N THR A 47 -31.24 45.90 13.64
CA THR A 47 -30.09 45.96 12.75
C THR A 47 -28.98 46.86 13.27
N ASN A 48 -27.73 46.46 13.05
CA ASN A 48 -26.56 47.31 13.33
C ASN A 48 -26.37 48.44 12.32
N GLY A 49 -26.98 48.31 11.13
CA GLY A 49 -27.01 49.33 10.09
C GLY A 49 -28.31 50.13 10.10
N VAL A 50 -28.86 50.40 8.92
CA VAL A 50 -30.07 51.23 8.76
C VAL A 50 -31.29 50.36 8.45
N PHE A 51 -32.42 50.62 9.14
CA PHE A 51 -33.71 50.08 8.72
C PHE A 51 -34.39 51.03 7.73
N SER A 52 -34.62 50.58 6.51
CA SER A 52 -35.28 51.37 5.47
C SER A 52 -36.51 50.67 4.88
N THR A 53 -37.57 51.43 4.59
CA THR A 53 -38.74 50.89 3.87
C THR A 53 -39.39 51.88 2.92
N THR A 54 -39.81 51.41 1.74
CA THR A 54 -40.58 52.20 0.76
C THR A 54 -42.09 52.15 0.98
N ALA A 55 -42.58 51.30 1.88
CA ALA A 55 -44.01 51.15 2.12
C ALA A 55 -44.59 52.46 2.67
N GLN A 56 -45.65 52.98 2.03
CA GLN A 56 -46.21 54.28 2.42
C GLN A 56 -46.81 54.27 3.85
N TYR A 57 -47.29 53.11 4.30
CA TYR A 57 -47.91 52.89 5.61
C TYR A 57 -47.58 51.49 6.16
N PRO A 58 -46.34 51.24 6.62
CA PRO A 58 -45.97 49.95 7.20
C PRO A 58 -46.75 49.72 8.50
N ASN A 59 -47.24 48.50 8.70
CA ASN A 59 -47.97 48.07 9.88
C ASN A 59 -47.06 47.23 10.79
N ILE A 60 -46.29 47.90 11.64
CA ILE A 60 -45.34 47.26 12.56
C ILE A 60 -45.98 47.14 13.94
N ASN A 61 -46.23 45.92 14.37
CA ASN A 61 -46.75 45.53 15.69
C ASN A 61 -45.62 44.91 16.53
N GLY A 62 -44.60 45.73 16.83
CA GLY A 62 -43.40 45.42 17.62
C GLY A 62 -42.45 46.63 17.65
N THR A 63 -41.17 46.42 17.93
CA THR A 63 -40.14 47.47 17.85
C THR A 63 -39.21 47.26 16.66
N VAL A 64 -38.74 48.35 16.06
CA VAL A 64 -37.57 48.34 15.17
C VAL A 64 -36.49 49.10 15.94
N THR A 65 -35.29 48.53 15.98
CA THR A 65 -34.09 49.19 16.49
C THR A 65 -33.06 49.19 15.38
N ASP A 66 -32.52 50.36 15.06
CA ASP A 66 -31.44 50.53 14.08
C ASP A 66 -30.33 51.43 14.64
N HIS A 67 -29.27 51.64 13.85
CA HIS A 67 -28.15 52.50 14.21
C HIS A 67 -28.55 53.93 14.60
N ASP A 68 -29.55 54.50 13.90
CA ASP A 68 -30.03 55.87 14.13
C ASP A 68 -30.75 56.01 15.50
N ASP A 69 -31.31 54.93 16.04
CA ASP A 69 -31.99 54.90 17.34
C ASP A 69 -31.03 54.80 18.55
N ILE A 70 -29.75 54.52 18.32
CA ILE A 70 -28.72 54.35 19.37
C ILE A 70 -27.98 55.69 19.68
N GLU A 71 -28.10 56.70 18.83
CA GLU A 71 -27.49 58.04 19.02
C GLU A 71 -28.27 58.95 20.01
N ASP A 72 -28.49 58.55 21.27
CA ASP A 72 -28.84 59.54 22.31
C ASP A 72 -28.54 59.11 23.76
N GLU A 73 -27.37 58.55 24.09
CA GLU A 73 -26.90 58.53 25.50
C GLU A 73 -25.36 58.54 25.68
N ASN A 74 -24.83 59.75 25.89
CA ASN A 74 -23.59 60.10 26.63
C ASN A 74 -22.33 59.21 26.53
N ASN A 75 -21.39 59.68 25.73
CA ASN A 75 -19.94 59.82 25.99
C ASN A 75 -19.42 59.32 27.36
N THR A 76 -18.82 58.13 27.38
CA THR A 76 -17.71 57.76 28.29
C THR A 76 -16.84 56.72 27.60
N GLU A 77 -15.52 56.96 27.55
CA GLU A 77 -14.49 55.96 27.22
C GLU A 77 -14.74 54.68 28.04
N VAL A 78 -14.95 53.55 27.35
CA VAL A 78 -15.02 52.22 27.95
C VAL A 78 -13.69 51.55 27.65
N GLU A 79 -12.99 51.14 28.71
CA GLU A 79 -11.84 50.23 28.62
C GLU A 79 -12.30 48.93 27.95
N GLU A 80 -11.55 48.45 26.96
CA GLU A 80 -11.74 47.14 26.32
C GLU A 80 -11.82 46.05 27.39
N THR A 81 -13.04 45.62 27.66
CA THR A 81 -13.34 44.39 28.40
C THR A 81 -13.67 43.35 27.35
N GLU A 82 -13.07 42.15 27.46
CA GLU A 82 -13.33 40.95 26.65
C GLU A 82 -14.73 40.96 26.00
N ASP A 83 -14.81 40.83 24.68
CA ASP A 83 -16.07 40.75 23.91
C ASP A 83 -16.99 39.66 24.50
N VAL A 84 -17.93 40.06 25.34
CA VAL A 84 -18.95 39.17 25.88
C VAL A 84 -20.15 39.25 24.94
N PHE A 85 -20.40 38.15 24.22
CA PHE A 85 -21.56 38.00 23.32
C PHE A 85 -22.86 38.53 23.93
N ASP A 86 -23.48 39.52 23.28
CA ASP A 86 -24.77 40.09 23.59
C ASP A 86 -25.80 39.73 22.50
N VAL A 87 -26.72 38.81 22.82
CA VAL A 87 -27.82 38.39 21.93
C VAL A 87 -28.69 39.54 21.40
N SER A 88 -28.64 40.72 22.04
CA SER A 88 -29.40 41.87 21.60
C SER A 88 -28.72 42.66 20.46
N GLU A 89 -27.41 42.49 20.24
CA GLU A 89 -26.61 43.25 19.28
C GLU A 89 -25.75 42.36 18.36
N ASP A 90 -25.30 41.20 18.85
CA ASP A 90 -24.39 40.30 18.14
C ASP A 90 -25.09 39.22 17.32
N MET A 91 -24.42 38.81 16.23
CA MET A 91 -24.85 37.69 15.40
C MET A 91 -24.83 36.39 16.20
N ILE A 92 -25.97 35.72 16.29
CA ILE A 92 -26.07 34.41 16.95
C ILE A 92 -25.69 33.28 15.99
N LEU A 93 -24.70 32.48 16.38
CA LEU A 93 -24.26 31.28 15.66
C LEU A 93 -24.99 30.04 16.18
N ILE A 94 -25.63 29.28 15.28
CA ILE A 94 -26.41 28.07 15.59
C ILE A 94 -26.18 26.93 14.59
N HIS A 95 -25.00 26.88 13.96
CA HIS A 95 -24.68 25.93 12.89
C HIS A 95 -24.85 24.47 13.33
N THR A 96 -24.33 24.11 14.51
CA THR A 96 -24.40 22.79 15.11
C THR A 96 -25.84 22.43 15.47
N LYS A 97 -26.58 23.35 16.10
CA LYS A 97 -28.03 23.15 16.38
C LYS A 97 -28.84 22.85 15.12
N LEU A 98 -28.54 23.51 14.00
CA LEU A 98 -29.22 23.27 12.73
C LEU A 98 -28.77 21.95 12.09
N ALA A 99 -27.46 21.70 12.06
CA ALA A 99 -26.87 20.45 11.57
C ALA A 99 -27.44 19.23 12.29
N ASP A 100 -27.32 19.18 13.62
CA ASP A 100 -27.78 18.06 14.45
C ASP A 100 -29.26 17.75 14.26
N LYS A 101 -30.08 18.80 14.14
CA LYS A 101 -31.54 18.65 14.08
C LYS A 101 -32.07 18.34 12.69
N TYR A 102 -31.45 18.88 11.64
CA TYR A 102 -32.00 18.82 10.28
C TYR A 102 -31.11 18.11 9.27
N PHE A 103 -29.79 18.18 9.40
CA PHE A 103 -28.85 17.69 8.39
C PHE A 103 -28.09 16.42 8.83
N THR A 104 -28.66 15.66 9.77
CA THR A 104 -28.14 14.35 10.22
C THR A 104 -28.93 13.17 9.60
N GLU A 105 -29.94 12.63 10.28
CA GLU A 105 -30.71 11.47 9.82
C GLU A 105 -31.74 11.85 8.74
N ASN A 106 -31.73 11.16 7.60
CA ASN A 106 -32.61 11.40 6.44
C ASN A 106 -32.37 12.77 5.77
N CYS A 107 -31.10 13.14 5.62
CA CYS A 107 -30.65 14.26 4.80
C CYS A 107 -30.01 13.74 3.50
N ASP A 108 -30.41 14.30 2.36
CA ASP A 108 -29.75 14.08 1.07
C ASP A 108 -28.56 15.05 0.97
N THR A 109 -27.33 14.53 0.92
CA THR A 109 -26.09 15.34 0.89
C THR A 109 -25.41 15.34 -0.48
N TYR A 110 -24.83 16.48 -0.87
CA TYR A 110 -24.07 16.64 -2.11
C TYR A 110 -22.76 17.38 -1.84
N ASN A 111 -21.64 16.88 -2.37
CA ASN A 111 -20.29 17.39 -2.06
C ASN A 111 -19.82 18.51 -3.01
N GLU A 112 -20.62 18.86 -4.00
CA GLU A 112 -20.37 19.90 -4.99
C GLU A 112 -21.66 20.71 -5.20
N ASP A 113 -21.61 21.76 -6.03
CA ASP A 113 -22.80 22.52 -6.44
C ASP A 113 -23.95 21.61 -6.91
N TYR A 114 -25.14 21.84 -6.38
CA TYR A 114 -26.32 21.05 -6.71
C TYR A 114 -27.44 21.92 -7.27
N THR A 115 -27.81 21.65 -8.53
CA THR A 115 -28.91 22.34 -9.21
C THR A 115 -30.03 21.38 -9.57
N TYR A 116 -31.25 21.68 -9.11
CA TYR A 116 -32.46 20.91 -9.43
C TYR A 116 -33.58 21.78 -9.99
N SER A 117 -34.07 21.41 -11.17
CA SER A 117 -35.11 22.13 -11.91
C SER A 117 -36.27 21.22 -12.29
N ASP A 118 -37.47 21.52 -11.79
CA ASP A 118 -38.70 20.82 -12.16
C ASP A 118 -39.89 21.79 -12.03
N MET A 119 -40.99 21.51 -12.73
CA MET A 119 -42.24 22.24 -12.59
C MET A 119 -42.76 22.21 -11.15
N ASN A 120 -42.61 21.09 -10.43
CA ASN A 120 -42.97 20.97 -9.02
C ASN A 120 -41.88 20.24 -8.24
N ILE A 121 -41.25 20.92 -7.30
CA ILE A 121 -40.20 20.41 -6.43
C ILE A 121 -40.80 20.17 -5.05
N ASN A 122 -40.68 18.95 -4.51
CA ASN A 122 -41.17 18.60 -3.18
C ASN A 122 -40.04 18.04 -2.32
N ILE A 123 -39.52 18.85 -1.41
CA ILE A 123 -38.45 18.48 -0.49
C ILE A 123 -39.10 18.01 0.82
N ASN A 124 -39.09 16.69 1.03
CA ASN A 124 -39.67 16.06 2.23
C ASN A 124 -38.60 15.58 3.22
N ASN A 125 -37.42 15.24 2.72
CA ASN A 125 -36.21 14.99 3.48
C ASN A 125 -35.35 16.26 3.46
N SER A 126 -34.45 16.42 4.41
CA SER A 126 -33.55 17.58 4.37
C SER A 126 -32.58 17.44 3.20
N VAL A 127 -32.09 18.56 2.67
CA VAL A 127 -31.03 18.58 1.65
C VAL A 127 -29.89 19.45 2.15
N TYR A 128 -28.66 18.96 2.08
CA TYR A 128 -27.45 19.72 2.44
C TYR A 128 -26.41 19.66 1.33
N VAL A 129 -25.80 20.78 0.98
CA VAL A 129 -24.87 20.89 -0.16
C VAL A 129 -23.57 21.54 0.31
N THR A 130 -22.41 20.96 0.02
CA THR A 130 -21.11 21.58 0.32
C THR A 130 -20.81 22.74 -0.63
N GLY A 131 -21.25 22.67 -1.88
CA GLY A 131 -21.25 23.81 -2.80
C GLY A 131 -22.54 24.64 -2.72
N LYS A 132 -22.89 25.31 -3.82
CA LYS A 132 -24.11 26.11 -4.00
C LYS A 132 -25.35 25.25 -4.26
N LEU A 133 -26.48 25.57 -3.64
CA LEU A 133 -27.78 24.91 -3.86
C LEU A 133 -28.73 25.77 -4.71
N ASN A 134 -29.13 25.26 -5.88
CA ASN A 134 -30.09 25.94 -6.77
C ASN A 134 -31.37 25.11 -6.98
N LEU A 135 -32.54 25.62 -6.57
CA LEU A 135 -33.85 25.01 -6.84
C LEU A 135 -34.72 25.91 -7.74
N TYR A 136 -35.11 25.41 -8.92
CA TYR A 136 -35.93 26.17 -9.88
C TYR A 136 -37.28 25.49 -10.17
N GLY A 137 -38.39 26.06 -9.69
CA GLY A 137 -39.72 25.45 -9.86
C GLY A 137 -40.85 26.00 -8.98
N ASN A 138 -41.96 25.26 -8.87
CA ASN A 138 -42.90 25.43 -7.75
C ASN A 138 -42.40 24.59 -6.57
N ILE A 139 -41.85 25.24 -5.55
CA ILE A 139 -41.08 24.61 -4.49
C ILE A 139 -41.96 24.42 -3.25
N SER A 140 -42.06 23.18 -2.77
CA SER A 140 -42.67 22.85 -1.48
C SER A 140 -41.62 22.27 -0.55
N LEU A 141 -41.27 23.01 0.51
CA LEU A 141 -40.29 22.60 1.51
C LEU A 141 -41.04 22.14 2.77
N ASN A 142 -40.96 20.85 3.10
CA ASN A 142 -41.56 20.26 4.30
C ASN A 142 -40.53 19.91 5.38
N ASN A 143 -39.25 20.18 5.13
CA ASN A 143 -38.13 19.96 6.05
C ASN A 143 -37.05 21.05 5.84
N ALA A 144 -35.75 20.77 5.88
CA ALA A 144 -34.71 21.78 5.70
C ALA A 144 -34.00 21.72 4.34
N VAL A 145 -33.50 22.86 3.88
CA VAL A 145 -32.50 22.96 2.81
C VAL A 145 -31.33 23.79 3.31
N GLY A 146 -30.12 23.35 3.03
CA GLY A 146 -28.90 23.98 3.51
C GLY A 146 -27.77 23.90 2.49
N ALA A 147 -26.89 24.90 2.49
CA ALA A 147 -25.63 24.87 1.76
C ALA A 147 -24.49 25.45 2.62
N VAL A 148 -23.24 25.05 2.36
CA VAL A 148 -22.07 25.75 2.92
C VAL A 148 -21.90 27.11 2.22
N SER A 149 -22.09 27.15 0.89
CA SER A 149 -22.16 28.35 0.06
C SER A 149 -23.63 28.81 -0.14
N ASP A 150 -23.99 29.40 -1.29
CA ASP A 150 -25.29 30.04 -1.50
C ASP A 150 -26.48 29.07 -1.59
N VAL A 151 -27.67 29.60 -1.31
CA VAL A 151 -28.96 28.93 -1.57
C VAL A 151 -29.87 29.81 -2.44
N ASP A 152 -30.10 29.39 -3.68
CA ASP A 152 -31.00 30.05 -4.63
C ASP A 152 -32.32 29.28 -4.79
N LEU A 153 -33.43 29.87 -4.38
CA LEU A 153 -34.79 29.36 -4.55
C LEU A 153 -35.56 30.24 -5.52
N SER A 154 -35.83 29.77 -6.74
CA SER A 154 -36.40 30.64 -7.78
C SER A 154 -37.48 29.99 -8.66
N GLY A 155 -38.22 30.83 -9.38
CA GLY A 155 -39.19 30.41 -10.40
C GLY A 155 -40.66 30.62 -10.01
N GLY A 156 -41.35 29.54 -9.61
CA GLY A 156 -42.79 29.49 -9.37
C GLY A 156 -43.20 30.01 -7.98
N ASN A 157 -44.07 29.28 -7.27
CA ASN A 157 -44.38 29.59 -5.87
C ASN A 157 -43.48 28.81 -4.90
N LEU A 158 -43.10 29.41 -3.78
CA LEU A 158 -42.46 28.77 -2.64
C LEU A 158 -43.46 28.57 -1.50
N ASN A 159 -43.59 27.34 -1.00
CA ASN A 159 -44.39 27.01 0.17
C ASN A 159 -43.55 26.20 1.17
N GLY A 160 -43.04 26.88 2.19
CA GLY A 160 -42.31 26.29 3.30
C GLY A 160 -43.23 25.99 4.47
N ASN A 161 -43.38 24.72 4.85
CA ASN A 161 -44.15 24.31 6.00
C ASN A 161 -43.25 23.68 7.05
N ASN A 162 -42.96 24.45 8.11
CA ASN A 162 -42.04 24.09 9.18
C ASN A 162 -40.61 23.82 8.65
N THR A 163 -40.09 24.76 7.86
CA THR A 163 -38.86 24.60 7.08
C THR A 163 -37.69 25.44 7.62
N VAL A 164 -36.47 25.01 7.34
CA VAL A 164 -35.24 25.80 7.51
C VAL A 164 -34.62 26.02 6.14
N ILE A 165 -34.25 27.26 5.83
CA ILE A 165 -33.43 27.63 4.66
C ILE A 165 -32.14 28.21 5.23
N TYR A 166 -31.02 27.55 4.96
CA TYR A 166 -29.76 27.77 5.65
C TYR A 166 -28.60 27.94 4.67
N SER A 167 -27.78 28.97 4.85
CA SER A 167 -26.44 29.03 4.27
C SER A 167 -25.42 29.19 5.39
N LYS A 168 -24.33 28.41 5.36
CA LYS A 168 -23.27 28.49 6.37
C LYS A 168 -22.49 29.79 6.19
N PHE A 169 -21.99 30.07 4.98
CA PHE A 169 -21.12 31.22 4.68
C PHE A 169 -21.61 32.11 3.52
N GLY A 170 -22.55 31.64 2.70
CA GLY A 170 -23.01 32.33 1.49
C GLY A 170 -24.38 33.02 1.61
N ASP A 171 -24.90 33.45 0.47
CA ASP A 171 -26.14 34.21 0.36
C ASP A 171 -27.39 33.30 0.28
N ILE A 172 -28.57 33.86 0.58
CA ILE A 172 -29.85 33.19 0.33
C ILE A 172 -30.73 34.08 -0.53
N ASP A 173 -31.01 33.63 -1.76
CA ASP A 173 -31.86 34.33 -2.71
C ASP A 173 -33.20 33.60 -2.91
N ILE A 174 -34.31 34.28 -2.58
CA ILE A 174 -35.67 33.78 -2.79
C ILE A 174 -36.37 34.64 -3.86
N SER A 175 -36.34 34.17 -5.10
CA SER A 175 -36.87 34.87 -6.29
C SER A 175 -38.09 34.14 -6.87
N ASN A 176 -39.21 34.16 -6.16
CA ASN A 176 -40.43 33.40 -6.49
C ASN A 176 -41.65 34.33 -6.71
N SER A 177 -42.61 33.90 -7.53
CA SER A 177 -43.84 34.69 -7.76
C SER A 177 -44.64 34.93 -6.47
N GLN A 178 -44.69 33.95 -5.57
CA GLN A 178 -45.27 34.06 -4.23
C GLN A 178 -44.47 33.18 -3.29
N ALA A 179 -44.18 33.65 -2.07
CA ALA A 179 -43.49 32.85 -1.06
C ALA A 179 -44.26 32.87 0.26
N SER A 180 -44.54 31.68 0.80
CA SER A 180 -45.15 31.48 2.12
C SER A 180 -44.28 30.56 2.93
N VAL A 181 -43.57 31.09 3.93
CA VAL A 181 -42.58 30.34 4.73
C VAL A 181 -42.98 30.31 6.20
N ASN A 182 -43.33 29.14 6.72
CA ASN A 182 -43.42 28.91 8.15
C ASN A 182 -42.11 28.26 8.59
N GLY A 183 -41.14 29.04 9.05
CA GLY A 183 -39.75 28.56 9.07
C GLY A 183 -38.71 29.51 9.65
N LEU A 184 -37.45 29.10 9.53
CA LEU A 184 -36.26 29.92 9.79
C LEU A 184 -35.51 30.14 8.47
N ILE A 185 -35.10 31.38 8.20
CA ILE A 185 -34.15 31.73 7.15
C ILE A 185 -32.89 32.24 7.85
N TYR A 186 -31.75 31.58 7.62
CA TYR A 186 -30.53 31.77 8.42
C TYR A 186 -29.28 31.81 7.53
N ALA A 187 -28.63 32.97 7.43
CA ALA A 187 -27.40 33.20 6.68
C ALA A 187 -26.46 34.15 7.46
N PRO A 188 -25.80 33.68 8.53
CA PRO A 188 -25.11 34.56 9.47
C PRO A 188 -23.94 35.36 8.86
N PHE A 189 -23.40 34.93 7.72
CA PHE A 189 -22.32 35.61 7.00
C PHE A 189 -22.74 36.14 5.62
N GLY A 190 -24.00 35.95 5.22
CA GLY A 190 -24.50 36.30 3.90
C GLY A 190 -25.71 37.22 3.91
N THR A 191 -26.10 37.65 2.72
CA THR A 191 -27.29 38.44 2.46
C THR A 191 -28.49 37.54 2.21
N VAL A 192 -29.61 37.84 2.87
CA VAL A 192 -30.92 37.24 2.55
C VAL A 192 -31.68 38.20 1.63
N THR A 193 -31.83 37.83 0.35
CA THR A 193 -32.62 38.57 -0.64
C THR A 193 -33.95 37.87 -0.87
N ILE A 194 -35.05 38.60 -0.75
CA ILE A 194 -36.40 38.10 -1.03
C ILE A 194 -37.03 38.97 -2.11
N ASP A 195 -37.09 38.48 -3.35
CA ASP A 195 -37.77 39.12 -4.48
C ASP A 195 -39.05 38.34 -4.82
N CYS A 196 -40.18 38.78 -4.27
CA CYS A 196 -41.47 38.12 -4.43
C CYS A 196 -42.64 39.11 -4.55
N ASP A 197 -43.63 38.85 -5.41
CA ASP A 197 -44.84 39.72 -5.45
C ASP A 197 -45.52 39.76 -4.07
N ASN A 198 -45.71 38.62 -3.41
CA ASN A 198 -46.08 38.61 -1.98
C ASN A 198 -45.28 37.59 -1.18
N PHE A 199 -44.67 38.06 -0.09
CA PHE A 199 -43.97 37.25 0.90
C PHE A 199 -44.77 37.18 2.21
N ASN A 200 -45.05 35.96 2.69
CA ASN A 200 -45.73 35.72 3.96
C ASN A 200 -44.88 34.80 4.82
N MET A 201 -44.55 35.22 6.04
CA MET A 201 -43.74 34.42 6.95
C MET A 201 -44.38 34.26 8.32
N ASN A 202 -44.25 33.08 8.91
CA ASN A 202 -44.45 32.83 10.33
C ASN A 202 -43.16 32.19 10.86
N GLY A 203 -42.22 32.99 11.37
CA GLY A 203 -40.84 32.58 11.44
C GLY A 203 -39.87 33.65 11.90
N LEU A 204 -38.58 33.43 11.64
CA LEU A 204 -37.47 34.37 11.89
C LEU A 204 -36.56 34.45 10.66
N ILE A 205 -36.01 35.64 10.40
CA ILE A 205 -34.92 35.88 9.45
C ILE A 205 -33.73 36.41 10.24
N ILE A 206 -32.58 35.77 10.11
CA ILE A 206 -31.33 36.17 10.77
C ILE A 206 -30.23 36.08 9.72
N ALA A 207 -29.59 37.20 9.40
CA ALA A 207 -28.59 37.27 8.35
C ALA A 207 -27.56 38.38 8.59
N GLN A 208 -26.49 38.43 7.79
CA GLN A 208 -25.59 39.57 7.79
C GLN A 208 -26.35 40.82 7.29
N ASN A 209 -27.02 40.69 6.14
CA ASN A 209 -27.85 41.74 5.54
C ASN A 209 -29.22 41.17 5.10
N VAL A 210 -30.29 41.98 5.13
CA VAL A 210 -31.63 41.54 4.72
C VAL A 210 -32.26 42.51 3.73
N VAL A 211 -32.59 42.02 2.54
CA VAL A 211 -33.25 42.77 1.47
C VAL A 211 -34.58 42.11 1.10
N ILE A 212 -35.68 42.86 1.16
CA ILE A 212 -37.03 42.38 0.84
C ILE A 212 -37.66 43.28 -0.23
N ASP A 213 -37.76 42.75 -1.44
CA ASP A 213 -38.30 43.41 -2.63
C ASP A 213 -39.62 42.74 -3.07
N GLY A 214 -40.62 43.54 -3.45
CA GLY A 214 -41.90 42.98 -3.87
C GLY A 214 -43.10 43.92 -3.85
N TYR A 215 -44.31 43.37 -4.04
CA TYR A 215 -45.56 44.14 -3.87
C TYR A 215 -46.02 44.16 -2.40
N GLY A 216 -45.85 43.06 -1.65
CA GLY A 216 -46.13 43.08 -0.21
C GLY A 216 -45.46 41.99 0.62
N ALA A 217 -45.11 42.34 1.87
CA ALA A 217 -44.50 41.43 2.82
C ALA A 217 -45.25 41.42 4.17
N ASN A 218 -45.51 40.23 4.71
CA ASN A 218 -46.18 40.00 5.98
C ASN A 218 -45.40 39.00 6.83
N ILE A 219 -44.66 39.47 7.83
CA ILE A 219 -43.78 38.66 8.66
C ILE A 219 -44.34 38.60 10.08
N ASN A 220 -44.51 37.39 10.60
CA ASN A 220 -45.05 37.14 11.93
C ASN A 220 -44.00 36.39 12.76
N TYR A 221 -43.64 36.96 13.91
CA TYR A 221 -42.74 36.32 14.85
C TYR A 221 -43.29 34.97 15.32
N SER A 222 -42.43 33.96 15.34
CA SER A 222 -42.78 32.63 15.84
C SER A 222 -42.02 32.30 17.12
N SER A 223 -42.76 32.15 18.22
CA SER A 223 -42.17 31.76 19.50
C SER A 223 -41.54 30.36 19.49
N SER A 224 -41.98 29.47 18.58
CA SER A 224 -41.39 28.12 18.46
C SER A 224 -40.06 28.13 17.72
N TRP A 225 -39.90 29.01 16.73
CA TRP A 225 -38.62 29.18 16.02
C TRP A 225 -37.62 29.97 16.88
N ALA A 226 -38.09 30.94 17.66
CA ALA A 226 -37.26 31.66 18.62
C ALA A 226 -36.73 30.79 19.76
N GLU A 227 -37.51 29.77 20.15
CA GLU A 227 -37.09 28.75 21.10
C GLU A 227 -36.06 27.77 20.51
N LEU A 228 -36.06 27.55 19.18
CA LEU A 228 -35.01 26.78 18.51
C LEU A 228 -33.67 27.55 18.47
N VAL A 229 -33.72 28.84 18.14
CA VAL A 229 -32.53 29.70 18.05
C VAL A 229 -31.92 29.92 19.44
N GLY A 230 -32.77 30.23 20.44
CA GLY A 230 -32.33 30.46 21.82
C GLY A 230 -31.63 31.82 22.00
N THR A 231 -30.77 31.93 23.00
CA THR A 231 -30.03 33.16 23.34
C THR A 231 -28.54 32.94 23.59
N GLU A 232 -28.03 31.74 23.29
CA GLU A 232 -26.62 31.36 23.45
C GLU A 232 -26.04 31.08 22.06
N SER A 233 -24.97 31.79 21.73
CA SER A 233 -24.20 31.59 20.49
C SER A 233 -23.28 30.38 20.61
N GLU A 234 -23.10 29.66 19.51
CA GLU A 234 -22.06 28.66 19.35
C GLU A 234 -20.73 29.34 18.97
N GLU A 235 -19.60 28.65 19.21
CA GLU A 235 -18.32 29.11 18.66
C GLU A 235 -18.26 28.86 17.16
N LEU A 236 -17.62 29.78 16.44
CA LEU A 236 -17.43 29.65 15.01
C LEU A 236 -16.44 28.51 14.73
N SER A 237 -16.85 27.55 13.90
CA SER A 237 -16.01 26.44 13.47
C SER A 237 -15.90 26.43 11.95
N TRP A 238 -14.67 26.65 11.47
CA TRP A 238 -14.26 26.63 10.07
C TRP A 238 -13.00 25.76 9.90
N THR A 239 -12.78 25.27 8.68
CA THR A 239 -11.58 24.55 8.26
C THR A 239 -10.88 25.32 7.14
N PHE A 240 -9.63 24.98 6.79
CA PHE A 240 -8.99 25.54 5.59
C PHE A 240 -9.81 25.25 4.31
N ASP A 241 -10.49 24.10 4.24
CA ASP A 241 -11.42 23.78 3.14
C ASP A 241 -12.62 24.74 3.06
N ASP A 242 -12.97 25.39 4.17
CA ASP A 242 -14.04 26.40 4.20
C ASP A 242 -13.55 27.75 3.61
N TRP A 243 -12.24 28.01 3.54
CA TRP A 243 -11.67 29.30 3.11
C TRP A 243 -12.06 29.70 1.69
N GLN A 244 -12.10 28.73 0.77
CA GLN A 244 -12.51 28.97 -0.62
C GLN A 244 -13.97 29.44 -0.77
N TYR A 245 -14.78 29.35 0.30
CA TYR A 245 -16.18 29.82 0.32
C TYR A 245 -16.35 31.09 1.15
N LEU A 246 -15.29 31.59 1.78
CA LEU A 246 -15.29 32.86 2.48
C LEU A 246 -15.10 34.00 1.49
N ALA A 247 -15.68 35.16 1.81
CA ALA A 247 -15.45 36.36 1.01
C ALA A 247 -14.02 36.87 1.26
N ASP A 248 -13.30 37.07 0.16
CA ASP A 248 -12.03 37.79 0.04
C ASP A 248 -12.34 38.97 -0.90
N THR A 249 -12.30 40.20 -0.40
CA THR A 249 -12.85 41.35 -1.14
C THR A 249 -11.82 42.08 -1.99
N ASP A 250 -10.55 42.00 -1.60
CA ASP A 250 -9.43 42.60 -2.31
C ASP A 250 -8.58 41.60 -3.10
N ASP A 251 -8.97 40.32 -3.07
CA ASP A 251 -8.44 39.21 -3.87
C ASP A 251 -6.93 38.97 -3.60
N ASP A 252 -6.49 39.16 -2.35
CA ASP A 252 -5.08 39.01 -1.96
C ASP A 252 -4.73 37.60 -1.43
N GLY A 253 -5.75 36.74 -1.28
CA GLY A 253 -5.62 35.37 -0.79
C GLY A 253 -5.94 35.19 0.69
N LEU A 254 -6.25 36.27 1.41
CA LEU A 254 -6.64 36.26 2.81
C LEU A 254 -8.13 36.62 2.97
N PRO A 255 -8.99 35.72 3.48
CA PRO A 255 -10.40 36.03 3.60
C PRO A 255 -10.70 37.14 4.61
N ASN A 256 -11.71 37.98 4.34
CA ASN A 256 -12.17 39.10 5.18
C ASN A 256 -12.29 38.76 6.67
N LEU A 257 -12.73 37.53 6.98
CA LEU A 257 -12.89 37.06 8.36
C LEU A 257 -11.54 36.90 9.07
N ILE A 258 -10.53 36.42 8.36
CA ILE A 258 -9.17 36.22 8.87
C ILE A 258 -8.46 37.56 8.98
N GLU A 259 -8.60 38.41 7.97
CA GLU A 259 -8.04 39.77 7.98
C GLU A 259 -8.48 40.57 9.20
N LYS A 260 -9.77 40.50 9.54
CA LYS A 260 -10.30 41.11 10.77
C LYS A 260 -9.67 40.55 12.04
N GLU A 261 -9.33 39.26 12.06
CA GLU A 261 -8.73 38.59 13.22
C GLU A 261 -7.26 38.98 13.40
N ILE A 262 -6.51 39.09 12.30
CA ILE A 262 -5.09 39.48 12.34
C ILE A 262 -4.87 40.99 12.30
N GLY A 263 -5.90 41.77 11.96
CA GLY A 263 -5.90 43.23 11.99
C GLY A 263 -5.55 43.91 10.65
N SER A 264 -5.47 43.16 9.55
CA SER A 264 -5.40 43.72 8.20
C SER A 264 -6.74 44.30 7.73
N ASP A 265 -6.72 45.14 6.68
CA ASP A 265 -7.89 45.83 6.14
C ASP A 265 -8.50 45.01 4.99
N PRO A 266 -9.73 44.43 5.15
CA PRO A 266 -10.39 43.58 4.16
C PRO A 266 -10.74 44.16 2.80
N TYR A 267 -10.24 45.36 2.50
CA TYR A 267 -10.50 46.09 1.27
C TYR A 267 -9.21 46.68 0.70
N ASN A 268 -8.06 46.33 1.27
CA ASN A 268 -6.76 46.82 0.89
C ASN A 268 -5.74 45.68 0.92
N PRO A 269 -5.33 45.17 -0.26
CA PRO A 269 -4.56 43.93 -0.37
C PRO A 269 -3.09 44.06 0.06
N ASP A 270 -2.72 45.17 0.72
CA ASP A 270 -1.38 45.55 1.19
C ASP A 270 -1.60 46.62 2.27
N THR A 271 -1.93 46.16 3.48
CA THR A 271 -2.41 46.98 4.59
C THR A 271 -1.37 48.00 5.04
N ASP A 272 -0.11 47.61 5.06
CA ASP A 272 0.97 48.42 5.60
C ASP A 272 1.74 49.25 4.54
N GLY A 273 1.55 48.93 3.26
CA GLY A 273 2.06 49.65 2.11
C GLY A 273 3.53 49.35 1.77
N ASP A 274 4.04 48.16 2.11
CA ASP A 274 5.41 47.73 1.84
C ASP A 274 5.61 47.06 0.46
N ASN A 275 4.51 46.85 -0.28
CA ASN A 275 4.38 46.18 -1.58
C ASN A 275 4.34 44.64 -1.55
N LEU A 276 4.26 44.01 -0.38
CA LEU A 276 3.84 42.62 -0.24
C LEU A 276 2.32 42.57 0.03
N PRO A 277 1.59 41.59 -0.54
CA PRO A 277 0.19 41.42 -0.19
C PRO A 277 -0.01 40.77 1.18
N ASP A 278 -1.07 41.15 1.90
CA ASP A 278 -1.30 40.66 3.27
C ASP A 278 -1.43 39.13 3.31
N GLY A 279 -2.09 38.54 2.31
CA GLY A 279 -2.14 37.09 2.11
C GLY A 279 -0.78 36.43 1.88
N TYR A 280 0.13 37.07 1.14
CA TYR A 280 1.47 36.52 0.91
C TYR A 280 2.31 36.59 2.19
N GLU A 281 2.24 37.70 2.91
CA GLU A 281 2.92 37.90 4.18
C GLU A 281 2.45 36.91 5.25
N ALA A 282 1.14 36.78 5.43
CA ALA A 282 0.57 35.93 6.47
C ALA A 282 0.73 34.43 6.17
N LEU A 283 0.59 34.03 4.90
CA LEU A 283 0.53 32.61 4.53
C LEU A 283 1.88 32.05 4.03
N THR A 284 2.75 32.89 3.49
CA THR A 284 4.03 32.45 2.89
C THR A 284 5.22 32.88 3.73
N LEU A 285 5.35 34.18 4.03
CA LEU A 285 6.50 34.72 4.77
C LEU A 285 6.37 34.56 6.29
N GLY A 286 5.16 34.49 6.82
CA GLY A 286 4.91 34.59 8.26
C GLY A 286 5.29 35.95 8.85
N THR A 287 5.28 37.01 8.03
CA THR A 287 5.45 38.41 8.45
C THR A 287 4.10 39.00 8.90
N ASP A 288 4.13 40.15 9.58
CA ASP A 288 2.95 40.83 10.09
C ASP A 288 2.44 41.84 9.05
N PRO A 289 1.29 41.59 8.40
CA PRO A 289 0.80 42.41 7.28
C PRO A 289 0.38 43.84 7.67
N THR A 290 0.49 44.16 8.97
CA THR A 290 0.21 45.50 9.49
C THR A 290 1.49 46.32 9.74
N LYS A 291 2.68 45.77 9.43
CA LYS A 291 3.99 46.37 9.72
C LYS A 291 5.00 46.16 8.58
N PRO A 292 5.48 47.24 7.92
CA PRO A 292 6.40 47.12 6.77
C PRO A 292 7.80 46.54 7.08
N ASP A 293 8.08 46.27 8.35
CA ASP A 293 9.34 45.79 8.93
C ASP A 293 8.92 45.08 10.22
N THR A 294 8.63 43.78 10.11
CA THR A 294 8.04 42.97 11.18
C THR A 294 8.95 42.87 12.39
N ASP A 295 10.27 42.79 12.17
CA ASP A 295 11.27 42.57 13.22
C ASP A 295 11.97 43.85 13.72
N GLU A 296 11.62 44.99 13.12
CA GLU A 296 12.18 46.33 13.36
C GLU A 296 13.71 46.41 13.18
N ASN A 297 14.30 45.59 12.31
CA ASN A 297 15.75 45.58 12.07
C ASN A 297 16.22 46.73 11.15
N GLY A 298 15.29 47.42 10.48
CA GLY A 298 15.53 48.56 9.61
C GLY A 298 15.69 48.23 8.12
N VAL A 299 15.43 46.98 7.74
CA VAL A 299 15.14 46.52 6.38
C VAL A 299 13.64 46.19 6.33
N SER A 300 12.95 46.54 5.25
CA SER A 300 11.51 46.23 5.12
C SER A 300 11.35 44.78 4.70
N ASP A 301 10.25 44.13 5.07
CA ASP A 301 10.00 42.71 4.81
C ASP A 301 10.10 42.40 3.30
N TYR A 302 9.67 43.32 2.42
CA TYR A 302 9.89 43.28 0.96
C TYR A 302 11.38 43.23 0.52
N ASP A 303 12.25 43.96 1.22
CA ASP A 303 13.69 44.12 0.92
C ASP A 303 14.57 43.07 1.64
N GLU A 304 14.00 42.22 2.50
CA GLU A 304 14.72 41.14 3.17
C GLU A 304 15.00 39.97 2.22
N ASP A 305 16.01 39.16 2.53
CA ASP A 305 16.48 38.02 1.75
C ASP A 305 16.64 36.85 2.75
N PHE A 306 15.58 36.06 2.86
CA PHE A 306 15.42 35.08 3.94
C PHE A 306 16.31 33.85 3.77
N ASP A 307 16.58 33.42 2.54
CA ASP A 307 17.41 32.25 2.24
C ASP A 307 18.85 32.60 1.83
N ASN A 308 19.14 33.88 1.58
CA ASN A 308 20.45 34.41 1.18
C ASN A 308 20.93 33.92 -0.19
N ASP A 309 20.00 33.79 -1.15
CA ASP A 309 20.29 33.44 -2.53
C ASP A 309 20.68 34.67 -3.40
N GLY A 310 20.34 35.88 -2.93
CA GLY A 310 20.61 37.16 -3.60
C GLY A 310 19.40 37.81 -4.27
N LEU A 311 18.20 37.26 -4.12
CA LEU A 311 16.90 37.89 -4.37
C LEU A 311 16.31 38.38 -3.03
N SER A 312 15.50 39.43 -3.07
CA SER A 312 14.71 39.81 -1.89
C SER A 312 13.33 39.14 -1.93
N ASN A 313 12.67 38.99 -0.79
CA ASN A 313 11.31 38.44 -0.65
C ASN A 313 10.33 39.05 -1.68
N GLY A 314 10.44 40.35 -1.93
CA GLY A 314 9.66 41.06 -2.95
C GLY A 314 10.03 40.69 -4.39
N GLN A 315 11.31 40.45 -4.69
CA GLN A 315 11.74 39.93 -5.99
C GLN A 315 11.28 38.49 -6.19
N GLU A 316 11.33 37.68 -5.13
CA GLU A 316 10.88 36.28 -5.16
C GLU A 316 9.36 36.19 -5.38
N TYR A 317 8.58 37.05 -4.71
CA TYR A 317 7.16 37.21 -4.98
C TYR A 317 6.88 37.57 -6.45
N GLU A 318 7.67 38.49 -7.04
CA GLU A 318 7.52 38.90 -8.44
C GLU A 318 7.90 37.79 -9.45
N LEU A 319 8.86 36.93 -9.08
CA LEU A 319 9.36 35.83 -9.91
C LEU A 319 8.58 34.53 -9.69
N GLY A 320 7.88 34.40 -8.57
CA GLY A 320 7.18 33.18 -8.15
C GLY A 320 8.10 32.13 -7.52
N THR A 321 9.29 32.54 -7.06
CA THR A 321 10.25 31.69 -6.36
C THR A 321 9.93 31.59 -4.87
N GLU A 322 10.56 30.65 -4.16
CA GLU A 322 10.27 30.32 -2.78
C GLU A 322 11.16 31.08 -1.78
N PRO A 323 10.63 32.00 -0.95
CA PRO A 323 11.41 32.88 -0.07
C PRO A 323 12.24 32.22 1.04
N TYR A 324 12.15 30.90 1.16
CA TYR A 324 12.89 30.13 2.16
C TYR A 324 13.73 29.02 1.52
N ASN A 325 13.81 28.98 0.20
CA ASN A 325 14.47 27.94 -0.55
C ASN A 325 15.34 28.56 -1.63
N GLU A 326 16.65 28.53 -1.41
CA GLU A 326 17.64 29.21 -2.25
C GLU A 326 17.74 28.68 -3.69
N ASP A 327 17.05 27.59 -4.02
CA ASP A 327 17.01 26.85 -5.29
C ASP A 327 15.59 26.28 -5.44
N THR A 328 14.68 27.07 -6.01
CA THR A 328 13.24 26.79 -6.03
C THR A 328 12.91 25.55 -6.85
N ASP A 329 13.57 25.35 -7.99
CA ASP A 329 13.29 24.22 -8.86
C ASP A 329 14.18 22.98 -8.57
N GLY A 330 15.27 23.15 -7.82
CA GLY A 330 16.09 22.07 -7.28
C GLY A 330 17.16 21.55 -8.23
N ASP A 331 17.59 22.36 -9.21
CA ASP A 331 18.53 21.96 -10.25
C ASP A 331 20.02 22.08 -9.83
N GLY A 332 20.26 22.76 -8.71
CA GLY A 332 21.57 23.02 -8.12
C GLY A 332 22.15 24.41 -8.42
N LEU A 333 21.41 25.29 -9.08
CA LEU A 333 21.66 26.72 -9.18
C LEU A 333 20.74 27.47 -8.21
N LYS A 334 21.24 28.55 -7.63
CA LYS A 334 20.38 29.42 -6.82
C LYS A 334 19.51 30.29 -7.70
N ASP A 335 18.27 30.58 -7.31
CA ASP A 335 17.37 31.43 -8.10
C ASP A 335 18.01 32.80 -8.42
N GLY A 336 18.71 33.37 -7.45
CA GLY A 336 19.50 34.57 -7.60
C GLY A 336 20.67 34.43 -8.57
N GLU A 337 21.34 33.28 -8.66
CA GLU A 337 22.39 33.03 -9.65
C GLU A 337 21.81 32.88 -11.07
N GLU A 338 20.70 32.16 -11.18
CA GLU A 338 19.97 31.98 -12.43
C GLU A 338 19.55 33.32 -13.03
N ILE A 339 18.88 34.17 -12.26
CA ILE A 339 18.43 35.48 -12.74
C ILE A 339 19.59 36.43 -13.00
N ASN A 340 20.59 36.48 -12.10
CA ASN A 340 21.62 37.52 -12.16
C ASN A 340 22.86 37.15 -13.00
N ILE A 341 23.11 35.86 -13.24
CA ILE A 341 24.35 35.36 -13.88
C ILE A 341 24.04 34.62 -15.18
N TYR A 342 23.19 33.60 -15.13
CA TYR A 342 23.02 32.65 -16.24
C TYR A 342 21.88 33.04 -17.20
N GLY A 343 20.86 33.72 -16.69
CA GLY A 343 19.67 34.13 -17.44
C GLY A 343 18.68 32.99 -17.69
N THR A 344 18.75 31.94 -16.87
CA THR A 344 17.83 30.79 -16.82
C THR A 344 16.53 31.14 -16.09
N ASP A 345 15.56 30.22 -16.10
CA ASP A 345 14.25 30.38 -15.48
C ASP A 345 14.22 29.61 -14.14
N PRO A 346 14.21 30.28 -12.97
CA PRO A 346 14.38 29.63 -11.66
C PRO A 346 13.19 28.77 -11.19
N LEU A 347 12.21 28.59 -12.07
CA LEU A 347 11.06 27.71 -11.88
C LEU A 347 11.12 26.50 -12.80
N LYS A 348 12.26 26.28 -13.46
CA LYS A 348 12.49 25.25 -14.47
C LYS A 348 13.89 24.67 -14.36
N VAL A 349 13.94 23.46 -13.83
CA VAL A 349 15.13 22.61 -13.73
C VAL A 349 15.95 22.50 -15.03
N ASP A 350 15.30 22.63 -16.18
CA ASP A 350 15.91 22.60 -17.53
C ASP A 350 15.26 23.71 -18.38
N THR A 351 15.96 24.83 -18.54
CA THR A 351 15.42 26.04 -19.17
C THR A 351 15.22 25.87 -20.68
N ASP A 352 16.11 25.14 -21.34
CA ASP A 352 16.11 24.98 -22.81
C ASP A 352 15.47 23.68 -23.32
N GLU A 353 15.02 22.83 -22.38
CA GLU A 353 14.24 21.61 -22.54
C GLU A 353 14.96 20.51 -23.34
N ASP A 354 16.27 20.37 -23.13
CA ASP A 354 17.13 19.41 -23.83
C ASP A 354 17.39 18.09 -23.09
N GLY A 355 17.01 18.04 -21.82
CA GLY A 355 17.15 16.89 -20.92
C GLY A 355 18.36 16.94 -19.99
N LEU A 356 19.10 18.04 -19.94
CA LEU A 356 20.16 18.32 -18.97
C LEU A 356 19.72 19.48 -18.07
N GLU A 357 19.92 19.36 -16.77
CA GLU A 357 19.53 20.41 -15.81
C GLU A 357 20.48 21.62 -15.92
N ASP A 358 20.01 22.86 -15.75
CA ASP A 358 20.84 24.05 -15.99
C ASP A 358 22.09 24.04 -15.08
N GLY A 359 21.96 23.60 -13.83
CA GLY A 359 23.07 23.36 -12.92
C GLY A 359 24.09 22.33 -13.40
N ASP A 360 23.63 21.26 -14.06
CA ASP A 360 24.50 20.24 -14.67
C ASP A 360 25.19 20.78 -15.92
N GLU A 361 24.54 21.66 -16.68
CA GLU A 361 25.13 22.32 -17.85
C GLU A 361 26.30 23.21 -17.48
N ILE A 362 26.17 23.98 -16.38
CA ILE A 362 27.28 24.75 -15.83
C ILE A 362 28.44 23.84 -15.42
N TYR A 363 28.15 22.67 -14.85
CA TYR A 363 29.17 21.67 -14.51
C TYR A 363 29.88 21.11 -15.75
N PHE A 364 29.17 20.90 -16.85
CA PHE A 364 29.71 20.39 -18.12
C PHE A 364 30.28 21.45 -19.05
N GLU A 365 30.22 22.74 -18.66
CA GLU A 365 30.60 23.89 -19.48
C GLU A 365 29.78 23.99 -20.79
N THR A 366 28.49 23.58 -20.77
CA THR A 366 27.49 23.84 -21.82
C THR A 366 26.73 25.15 -21.54
N ASP A 367 25.88 25.59 -22.48
CA ASP A 367 25.13 26.84 -22.41
C ASP A 367 23.65 26.54 -22.10
N PRO A 368 23.15 26.85 -20.89
CA PRO A 368 21.80 26.43 -20.44
C PRO A 368 20.62 27.13 -21.12
N LEU A 369 20.92 27.87 -22.19
CA LEU A 369 19.95 28.56 -23.04
C LEU A 369 20.03 28.03 -24.48
N ASN A 370 20.78 26.97 -24.73
CA ASN A 370 21.01 26.42 -26.05
C ASN A 370 21.13 24.88 -26.05
N PRO A 371 20.11 24.17 -26.59
CA PRO A 371 19.95 22.72 -26.41
C PRO A 371 20.91 21.86 -27.27
N ASP A 372 21.99 22.45 -27.79
CA ASP A 372 23.07 21.84 -28.58
C ASP A 372 24.22 22.85 -28.62
N SER A 373 25.00 22.91 -27.54
CA SER A 373 26.07 23.90 -27.31
C SER A 373 27.18 23.88 -28.35
N ASP A 374 27.51 22.70 -28.88
CA ASP A 374 28.61 22.54 -29.85
C ASP A 374 28.13 22.52 -31.33
N GLY A 375 26.82 22.43 -31.56
CA GLY A 375 26.17 22.44 -32.86
C GLY A 375 26.38 21.15 -33.67
N ASN A 376 26.64 20.02 -33.00
CA ASN A 376 26.89 18.74 -33.66
C ASN A 376 25.61 17.99 -34.06
N GLY A 377 24.45 18.43 -33.58
CA GLY A 377 23.12 17.89 -33.88
C GLY A 377 22.64 16.79 -32.94
N ILE A 378 23.27 16.64 -31.77
CA ILE A 378 22.83 15.88 -30.60
C ILE A 378 22.60 16.91 -29.48
N SER A 379 21.52 16.79 -28.69
CA SER A 379 21.32 17.72 -27.57
C SER A 379 22.28 17.43 -26.43
N ASP A 380 22.60 18.45 -25.63
CA ASP A 380 23.57 18.32 -24.54
C ASP A 380 23.11 17.27 -23.51
N GLY A 381 21.79 17.13 -23.25
CA GLY A 381 21.22 16.03 -22.47
C GLY A 381 21.39 14.62 -23.05
N ASP A 382 21.38 14.48 -24.38
CA ASP A 382 21.57 13.19 -25.08
C ASP A 382 23.05 12.86 -25.34
N GLU A 383 23.98 13.79 -25.08
CA GLU A 383 25.40 13.59 -25.27
C GLU A 383 26.01 12.65 -24.22
N LYS A 384 26.72 11.62 -24.70
CA LYS A 384 27.50 10.75 -23.81
C LYS A 384 28.86 11.36 -23.51
N ARG A 385 29.16 11.58 -22.24
CA ARG A 385 30.42 12.15 -21.75
C ARG A 385 31.16 11.14 -20.88
N SER A 386 32.48 11.06 -21.04
CA SER A 386 33.33 10.21 -20.19
C SER A 386 33.42 10.82 -18.79
N GLN A 387 32.91 10.10 -17.80
CA GLN A 387 32.82 10.55 -16.42
C GLN A 387 33.27 9.44 -15.46
N THR A 388 33.71 9.83 -14.27
CA THR A 388 34.06 8.89 -13.19
C THR A 388 33.34 9.32 -11.91
N PHE A 389 32.50 8.44 -11.38
CA PHE A 389 31.92 8.55 -10.04
C PHE A 389 32.78 7.77 -9.04
N ILE A 390 33.05 8.35 -7.87
CA ILE A 390 33.88 7.73 -6.82
C ILE A 390 33.08 7.66 -5.53
N HIS A 391 32.73 6.45 -5.13
CA HIS A 391 32.18 6.17 -3.81
C HIS A 391 33.30 5.77 -2.85
N LYS A 392 33.36 6.41 -1.68
CA LYS A 392 34.28 6.03 -0.61
C LYS A 392 33.56 5.10 0.35
N VAL A 393 34.15 3.93 0.57
CA VAL A 393 33.57 2.93 1.46
C VAL A 393 33.73 3.40 2.91
N GLU A 394 32.61 3.49 3.63
CA GLU A 394 32.58 4.01 4.99
C GLU A 394 33.17 3.05 6.02
N ASN A 395 33.02 1.73 5.80
CA ASN A 395 33.54 0.72 6.70
C ASN A 395 35.08 0.68 6.67
N GLU A 396 35.71 1.17 7.74
CA GLU A 396 37.15 1.18 7.90
C GLU A 396 37.80 -0.21 7.95
N ASP A 397 37.04 -1.29 8.16
CA ASP A 397 37.55 -2.67 8.16
C ASP A 397 37.38 -3.37 6.79
N CYS A 398 36.62 -2.77 5.86
CA CYS A 398 36.46 -3.31 4.51
C CYS A 398 37.78 -3.28 3.73
N ALA A 399 38.06 -4.35 2.99
CA ALA A 399 39.24 -4.46 2.13
C ALA A 399 39.13 -3.56 0.89
N VAL A 400 37.92 -3.26 0.43
CA VAL A 400 37.64 -2.26 -0.60
C VAL A 400 37.53 -0.90 0.07
N THR A 401 38.34 0.07 -0.35
CA THR A 401 38.32 1.43 0.22
C THR A 401 37.54 2.42 -0.62
N GLU A 402 37.53 2.22 -1.94
CA GLU A 402 36.80 3.07 -2.89
C GLU A 402 36.26 2.23 -4.04
N VAL A 403 35.08 2.60 -4.54
CA VAL A 403 34.46 2.03 -5.74
C VAL A 403 34.38 3.14 -6.78
N HIS A 404 35.07 2.95 -7.91
CA HIS A 404 35.05 3.90 -9.04
C HIS A 404 34.18 3.33 -10.15
N VAL A 405 33.20 4.10 -10.59
CA VAL A 405 32.35 3.80 -11.74
C VAL A 405 32.75 4.75 -12.87
N THR A 406 33.36 4.22 -13.94
CA THR A 406 33.79 5.03 -15.09
C THR A 406 33.06 4.60 -16.34
N MET A 407 32.38 5.53 -17.01
CA MET A 407 31.67 5.24 -18.26
C MET A 407 31.53 6.47 -19.15
N GLU A 408 31.24 6.24 -20.43
CA GLU A 408 30.66 7.24 -21.31
C GLU A 408 29.14 7.16 -21.19
N GLY A 409 28.54 8.07 -20.43
CA GLY A 409 27.11 8.11 -20.13
C GLY A 409 26.49 9.48 -20.36
N THR A 410 25.18 9.52 -20.52
CA THR A 410 24.37 10.76 -20.55
C THR A 410 24.23 11.37 -19.14
N GLY A 411 23.86 12.64 -19.04
CA GLY A 411 23.60 13.31 -17.75
C GLY A 411 24.82 13.38 -16.81
N ASN A 412 24.58 13.79 -15.56
CA ASN A 412 25.63 13.90 -14.53
C ASN A 412 25.75 12.63 -13.68
N LEU A 413 26.86 11.89 -13.83
CA LEU A 413 27.06 10.66 -13.05
C LEU A 413 27.13 10.89 -11.55
N GLN A 414 27.48 12.10 -11.11
CA GLN A 414 27.58 12.41 -9.68
C GLN A 414 26.19 12.48 -9.01
N LYS A 415 25.15 12.81 -9.77
CA LYS A 415 23.74 12.83 -9.31
C LYS A 415 23.02 11.52 -9.64
N THR A 416 23.31 10.95 -10.80
CA THR A 416 22.54 9.82 -11.37
C THR A 416 23.05 8.45 -10.99
N THR A 417 24.23 8.32 -10.36
CA THR A 417 24.83 7.02 -10.00
C THR A 417 24.89 6.85 -8.49
N THR A 418 24.39 5.73 -8.00
CA THR A 418 24.47 5.35 -6.58
C THR A 418 25.31 4.08 -6.43
N VAL A 419 26.08 4.04 -5.34
CA VAL A 419 26.80 2.85 -4.90
C VAL A 419 26.52 2.69 -3.42
N GLU A 420 25.94 1.56 -3.06
CA GLU A 420 25.54 1.26 -1.69
C GLU A 420 26.10 -0.09 -1.26
N SER A 421 26.72 -0.13 -0.08
CA SER A 421 27.07 -1.41 0.54
C SER A 421 25.79 -2.14 0.97
N ILE A 422 25.65 -3.38 0.50
CA ILE A 422 24.53 -4.26 0.84
C ILE A 422 24.92 -5.33 1.85
N MET A 423 26.05 -5.14 2.54
CA MET A 423 26.50 -6.03 3.61
C MET A 423 25.47 -6.04 4.76
N ASN A 424 24.97 -7.22 5.11
CA ASN A 424 23.85 -7.45 6.04
C ASN A 424 22.54 -6.76 5.64
N LYS A 425 22.39 -6.34 4.38
CA LYS A 425 21.12 -5.85 3.81
C LYS A 425 20.55 -6.79 2.77
N ASP A 426 21.40 -7.58 2.15
CA ASP A 426 21.06 -8.69 1.27
C ASP A 426 21.86 -9.89 1.79
N ILE A 427 21.22 -10.78 2.54
CA ILE A 427 21.87 -11.90 3.24
C ILE A 427 22.51 -12.86 2.23
N LEU A 428 21.82 -13.11 1.10
CA LEU A 428 22.33 -13.97 0.05
C LEU A 428 23.67 -13.47 -0.52
N CYS A 429 23.78 -12.16 -0.77
CA CYS A 429 25.01 -11.50 -1.24
C CYS A 429 26.07 -11.36 -0.15
N SER A 430 25.65 -11.19 1.11
CA SER A 430 26.54 -11.04 2.27
C SER A 430 27.26 -12.34 2.62
N ASP A 431 26.58 -13.47 2.45
CA ASP A 431 27.09 -14.79 2.79
C ASP A 431 27.71 -15.55 1.61
N VAL A 432 28.00 -14.85 0.52
CA VAL A 432 28.69 -15.44 -0.63
C VAL A 432 30.03 -16.04 -0.22
N VAL A 433 30.25 -17.32 -0.57
CA VAL A 433 31.43 -18.04 -0.11
C VAL A 433 32.70 -17.39 -0.65
N GLY A 434 33.58 -16.99 0.27
CA GLY A 434 34.85 -16.36 -0.07
C GLY A 434 34.76 -14.86 -0.31
N LEU A 435 33.70 -14.18 0.11
CA LEU A 435 33.58 -12.72 0.07
C LEU A 435 34.83 -12.01 0.61
N VAL A 436 35.28 -10.99 -0.12
CA VAL A 436 36.40 -10.11 0.23
C VAL A 436 35.91 -8.67 0.26
N GLY A 437 35.85 -8.08 1.46
CA GLY A 437 35.26 -6.76 1.65
C GLY A 437 33.76 -6.84 1.77
N GLU A 438 33.03 -6.02 1.01
CA GLU A 438 31.57 -5.93 1.04
C GLU A 438 31.01 -6.07 -0.38
N PRO A 439 29.80 -6.63 -0.51
CA PRO A 439 29.01 -6.52 -1.74
C PRO A 439 28.45 -5.10 -1.90
N PHE A 440 28.39 -4.61 -3.13
CA PHE A 440 27.85 -3.29 -3.45
C PHE A 440 26.73 -3.39 -4.49
N SER A 441 25.58 -2.78 -4.21
CA SER A 441 24.60 -2.47 -5.25
C SER A 441 25.04 -1.21 -5.98
N ILE A 442 25.00 -1.24 -7.30
CA ILE A 442 25.33 -0.10 -8.15
C ILE A 442 24.12 0.14 -9.04
N GLU A 443 23.66 1.39 -9.08
CA GLU A 443 22.54 1.79 -9.94
C GLU A 443 22.84 3.08 -10.65
N THR A 444 22.20 3.27 -11.81
CA THR A 444 22.24 4.55 -12.51
C THR A 444 20.98 4.82 -13.30
N THR A 445 20.59 6.09 -13.41
CA THR A 445 19.59 6.55 -14.39
C THR A 445 20.22 6.96 -15.74
N SER A 446 21.55 7.08 -15.79
CA SER A 446 22.28 7.46 -17.01
C SER A 446 22.28 6.36 -18.07
N GLN A 447 22.21 6.74 -19.34
CA GLN A 447 22.33 5.80 -20.45
C GLN A 447 23.79 5.60 -20.83
N PHE A 448 24.25 4.34 -20.86
CA PHE A 448 25.62 3.97 -21.23
C PHE A 448 25.64 2.68 -22.05
N ASP A 449 26.74 2.45 -22.80
CA ASP A 449 26.94 1.19 -23.53
C ASP A 449 27.77 0.20 -22.71
N THR A 450 28.85 0.70 -22.09
CA THR A 450 29.76 -0.06 -21.22
C THR A 450 30.26 0.81 -20.08
N ALA A 451 30.42 0.23 -18.89
CA ALA A 451 31.02 0.86 -17.73
C ALA A 451 32.19 0.01 -17.21
N THR A 452 33.22 0.67 -16.68
CA THR A 452 34.32 0.04 -15.94
C THR A 452 34.11 0.27 -14.46
N LEU A 453 33.95 -0.82 -13.71
CA LEU A 453 33.94 -0.80 -12.25
C LEU A 453 35.37 -1.05 -11.77
N THR A 454 35.88 -0.22 -10.86
CA THR A 454 37.22 -0.38 -10.28
C THR A 454 37.16 -0.27 -8.78
N TYR A 455 37.53 -1.34 -8.07
CA TYR A 455 37.62 -1.38 -6.62
C TYR A 455 39.07 -1.13 -6.20
N VAL A 456 39.28 -0.13 -5.34
CA VAL A 456 40.58 0.17 -4.74
C VAL A 456 40.75 -0.69 -3.49
N ILE A 457 41.83 -1.46 -3.42
CA ILE A 457 42.02 -2.50 -2.40
C ILE A 457 43.11 -2.12 -1.39
N ASP A 458 42.77 -2.15 -0.11
CA ASP A 458 43.75 -2.18 0.98
C ASP A 458 44.25 -3.60 1.20
N LYS A 459 45.42 -3.90 0.60
CA LYS A 459 46.07 -5.21 0.70
C LYS A 459 46.35 -5.68 2.13
N SER A 460 46.40 -4.78 3.11
CA SER A 460 46.63 -5.17 4.51
C SER A 460 45.41 -5.82 5.18
N LYS A 461 44.22 -5.67 4.57
CA LYS A 461 42.94 -6.18 5.06
C LYS A 461 42.44 -7.43 4.32
N LEU A 462 43.21 -7.94 3.34
CA LEU A 462 42.86 -9.16 2.60
C LEU A 462 42.89 -10.46 3.44
N GLY A 463 43.37 -10.39 4.70
CA GLY A 463 43.46 -11.57 5.55
C GLY A 463 44.36 -12.66 4.94
N ASP A 464 43.78 -13.84 4.72
CA ASP A 464 44.47 -14.99 4.12
C ASP A 464 44.37 -15.04 2.58
N THR A 465 43.58 -14.14 1.96
CA THR A 465 43.39 -14.08 0.51
C THR A 465 44.58 -13.41 -0.19
N GLU A 466 45.10 -14.05 -1.23
CA GLU A 466 46.11 -13.44 -2.10
C GLU A 466 45.46 -12.47 -3.08
N PHE A 467 46.10 -11.32 -3.36
CA PHE A 467 45.59 -10.34 -4.32
C PHE A 467 45.33 -10.93 -5.72
N ASP A 468 46.17 -11.90 -6.13
CA ASP A 468 46.03 -12.62 -7.41
C ASP A 468 44.80 -13.55 -7.45
N ASN A 469 44.13 -13.79 -6.32
CA ASN A 469 42.95 -14.63 -6.21
C ASN A 469 41.63 -13.86 -6.30
N LEU A 470 41.66 -12.54 -6.34
CA LEU A 470 40.46 -11.72 -6.38
C LEU A 470 39.70 -11.93 -7.70
N LEU A 471 38.38 -12.12 -7.60
CA LEU A 471 37.46 -12.36 -8.70
C LEU A 471 36.18 -11.56 -8.47
N PHE A 472 35.76 -10.81 -9.48
CA PHE A 472 34.45 -10.18 -9.50
C PHE A 472 33.36 -11.20 -9.80
N LEU A 473 32.29 -11.12 -9.02
CA LEU A 473 31.00 -11.71 -9.31
C LEU A 473 29.98 -10.58 -9.46
N TRP A 474 28.92 -10.83 -10.22
CA TRP A 474 27.68 -10.09 -10.09
C TRP A 474 26.50 -11.04 -9.88
N TYR A 475 25.46 -10.57 -9.20
CA TYR A 475 24.27 -11.37 -8.96
C TYR A 475 23.21 -11.11 -10.04
N ASP A 476 22.89 -12.15 -10.81
CA ASP A 476 21.79 -12.17 -11.76
C ASP A 476 20.51 -12.59 -11.02
N GLU A 477 19.76 -11.59 -10.55
CA GLU A 477 18.55 -11.77 -9.75
C GLU A 477 17.44 -12.51 -10.52
N GLU A 478 17.30 -12.25 -11.83
CA GLU A 478 16.28 -12.89 -12.67
C GLU A 478 16.49 -14.41 -12.71
N ASN A 479 17.77 -14.82 -12.76
CA ASN A 479 18.16 -16.21 -12.85
C ASN A 479 18.68 -16.79 -11.54
N ASP A 480 18.58 -16.08 -10.40
CA ASP A 480 19.14 -16.45 -9.08
C ASP A 480 20.51 -17.13 -9.22
N ASN A 481 21.48 -16.41 -9.78
CA ASN A 481 22.79 -16.97 -10.10
C ASN A 481 23.90 -15.92 -9.97
N PHE A 482 24.99 -16.29 -9.31
CA PHE A 482 26.21 -15.49 -9.28
C PHE A 482 27.05 -15.77 -10.52
N VAL A 483 27.34 -14.74 -11.30
CA VAL A 483 28.06 -14.83 -12.58
C VAL A 483 29.50 -14.34 -12.39
N GLU A 484 30.47 -15.19 -12.72
CA GLU A 484 31.88 -14.85 -12.71
C GLU A 484 32.24 -13.88 -13.84
N LEU A 485 32.98 -12.83 -13.52
CA LEU A 485 33.40 -11.82 -14.48
C LEU A 485 34.91 -11.86 -14.78
N ASP A 486 35.27 -11.51 -16.01
CA ASP A 486 36.66 -11.40 -16.46
C ASP A 486 37.37 -10.25 -15.74
N THR A 487 38.00 -10.59 -14.61
CA THR A 487 38.58 -9.64 -13.67
C THR A 487 39.99 -9.22 -14.07
N VAL A 488 40.24 -7.91 -14.09
CA VAL A 488 41.55 -7.32 -14.34
C VAL A 488 42.19 -6.90 -13.03
N LEU A 489 43.37 -7.44 -12.73
CA LEU A 489 44.13 -7.16 -11.51
C LEU A 489 45.31 -6.23 -11.83
N ASP A 490 45.36 -5.08 -11.16
CA ASP A 490 46.49 -4.15 -11.23
C ASP A 490 47.19 -4.07 -9.87
N GLU A 491 48.28 -4.84 -9.74
CA GLU A 491 49.03 -4.92 -8.49
C GLU A 491 49.75 -3.61 -8.14
N ASP A 492 50.17 -2.82 -9.13
CA ASP A 492 50.93 -1.58 -8.92
C ASP A 492 50.03 -0.48 -8.35
N ASN A 493 48.79 -0.39 -8.85
CA ASN A 493 47.78 0.57 -8.38
C ASN A 493 46.91 0.01 -7.25
N SER A 494 47.03 -1.28 -6.93
CA SER A 494 46.20 -1.97 -5.94
C SER A 494 44.71 -1.87 -6.27
N THR A 495 44.36 -2.04 -7.54
CA THR A 495 42.99 -1.96 -8.03
C THR A 495 42.58 -3.25 -8.72
N VAL A 496 41.30 -3.58 -8.60
CA VAL A 496 40.67 -4.70 -9.29
C VAL A 496 39.53 -4.13 -10.11
N SER A 497 39.44 -4.47 -11.40
CA SER A 497 38.43 -3.90 -12.29
C SER A 497 37.74 -4.90 -13.19
N VAL A 498 36.58 -4.50 -13.70
CA VAL A 498 35.75 -5.27 -14.64
C VAL A 498 35.00 -4.34 -15.58
N GLU A 499 34.77 -4.78 -16.81
CA GLU A 499 33.88 -4.12 -17.77
C GLU A 499 32.49 -4.77 -17.72
N THR A 500 31.44 -3.96 -17.66
CA THR A 500 30.05 -4.39 -17.62
C THR A 500 29.18 -3.57 -18.58
N THR A 501 28.06 -4.13 -19.02
CA THR A 501 27.06 -3.48 -19.90
C THR A 501 25.76 -3.13 -19.18
N HIS A 502 25.72 -3.36 -17.87
CA HIS A 502 24.59 -3.10 -16.98
C HIS A 502 25.14 -2.86 -15.58
N PHE A 503 24.32 -2.39 -14.65
CA PHE A 503 24.64 -2.43 -13.23
C PHE A 503 23.71 -3.39 -12.49
N SER A 504 24.19 -3.87 -11.34
CA SER A 504 23.57 -4.85 -10.47
C SER A 504 24.35 -4.84 -9.14
N LYS A 505 24.20 -5.91 -8.35
CA LYS A 505 24.98 -6.20 -7.15
C LYS A 505 26.30 -6.85 -7.53
N TYR A 506 27.41 -6.21 -7.17
CA TYR A 506 28.77 -6.65 -7.46
C TYR A 506 29.54 -6.96 -6.19
N MET A 507 30.24 -8.10 -6.19
CA MET A 507 31.05 -8.53 -5.06
C MET A 507 32.40 -9.04 -5.52
N LEU A 508 33.38 -8.94 -4.61
CA LEU A 508 34.71 -9.47 -4.82
C LEU A 508 34.87 -10.71 -3.96
N VAL A 509 35.34 -11.82 -4.53
CA VAL A 509 35.57 -13.07 -3.80
C VAL A 509 37.00 -13.58 -3.97
N ASP A 510 37.45 -14.39 -3.02
CA ASP A 510 38.59 -15.28 -3.20
C ASP A 510 38.16 -16.44 -4.11
N LYS A 511 38.63 -16.40 -5.36
CA LYS A 511 38.29 -17.41 -6.37
C LYS A 511 38.63 -18.84 -5.93
N VAL A 512 39.66 -19.03 -5.08
CA VAL A 512 40.05 -20.37 -4.63
C VAL A 512 39.01 -20.94 -3.68
N GLU A 513 38.55 -20.15 -2.71
CA GLU A 513 37.48 -20.55 -1.79
C GLU A 513 36.16 -20.78 -2.55
N TRP A 514 35.79 -19.85 -3.45
CA TRP A 514 34.62 -19.96 -4.31
C TRP A 514 34.59 -21.29 -5.08
N PHE A 515 35.64 -21.60 -5.87
CA PHE A 515 35.67 -22.84 -6.65
C PHE A 515 35.83 -24.10 -5.78
N ASN A 516 36.44 -23.99 -4.59
CA ASN A 516 36.49 -25.12 -3.64
C ASN A 516 35.10 -25.46 -3.08
N ALA A 517 34.26 -24.47 -2.83
CA ALA A 517 32.88 -24.68 -2.39
C ALA A 517 32.07 -25.41 -3.47
N TRP A 518 32.12 -24.93 -4.72
CA TRP A 518 31.48 -25.59 -5.86
C TRP A 518 32.00 -27.00 -6.14
N LYS A 519 33.30 -27.22 -5.96
CA LYS A 519 33.88 -28.55 -6.03
C LYS A 519 33.32 -29.47 -4.95
N LYS A 520 33.18 -28.99 -3.71
CA LYS A 520 32.60 -29.76 -2.60
C LYS A 520 31.14 -30.12 -2.91
N ALA A 521 30.34 -29.14 -3.36
CA ALA A 521 28.96 -29.33 -3.80
C ALA A 521 28.85 -30.42 -4.89
N SER A 522 29.72 -30.36 -5.91
CA SER A 522 29.69 -31.31 -7.03
C SER A 522 29.96 -32.77 -6.63
N LEU A 523 30.79 -33.01 -5.61
CA LEU A 523 31.10 -34.37 -5.15
C LEU A 523 29.88 -35.04 -4.53
N TYR A 524 29.03 -34.28 -3.83
CA TYR A 524 27.80 -34.81 -3.24
C TYR A 524 26.78 -35.17 -4.31
N PHE A 525 26.63 -34.30 -5.31
CA PHE A 525 25.76 -34.54 -6.46
C PHE A 525 26.17 -35.80 -7.27
N GLU A 526 27.47 -36.02 -7.48
CA GLU A 526 27.96 -37.17 -8.25
C GLU A 526 27.72 -38.53 -7.55
N ASP A 527 27.69 -38.55 -6.21
CA ASP A 527 27.48 -39.78 -5.43
C ASP A 527 26.01 -40.25 -5.40
N THR A 528 25.04 -39.35 -5.65
CA THR A 528 23.58 -39.61 -5.61
C THR A 528 22.94 -39.78 -7.01
N TYR A 529 23.69 -39.51 -8.08
CA TYR A 529 23.18 -39.50 -9.46
C TYR A 529 23.13 -40.89 -10.14
N GLU A 530 21.94 -41.36 -10.55
CA GLU A 530 21.80 -42.50 -11.47
C GLU A 530 21.98 -42.04 -12.94
N PRO A 531 22.99 -42.55 -13.68
CA PRO A 531 23.32 -42.04 -15.01
C PRO A 531 22.25 -42.40 -16.06
N LEU A 532 22.03 -41.51 -17.04
CA LEU A 532 20.96 -41.65 -18.01
C LEU A 532 21.45 -42.22 -19.35
N ALA A 533 20.69 -43.18 -19.89
CA ALA A 533 20.85 -43.69 -21.25
C ALA A 533 19.60 -43.37 -22.07
N THR A 534 19.70 -42.37 -22.95
CA THR A 534 18.56 -41.90 -23.76
C THR A 534 18.75 -42.22 -25.23
N VAL A 535 17.70 -42.72 -25.89
CA VAL A 535 17.63 -42.82 -27.34
C VAL A 535 16.62 -41.83 -27.89
N ILE A 536 17.10 -40.85 -28.66
CA ILE A 536 16.23 -39.86 -29.31
C ILE A 536 15.88 -40.35 -30.72
N CYS A 537 14.59 -40.62 -30.92
CA CYS A 537 13.98 -41.00 -32.18
C CYS A 537 13.26 -39.80 -32.79
N TYR A 538 13.86 -39.16 -33.79
CA TYR A 538 13.31 -37.95 -34.40
C TYR A 538 12.79 -38.20 -35.82
N ASP A 539 11.55 -37.77 -36.07
CA ASP A 539 10.90 -37.90 -37.37
C ASP A 539 11.53 -36.94 -38.39
N CYS A 540 11.85 -37.47 -39.56
CA CYS A 540 12.35 -36.73 -40.71
C CYS A 540 11.41 -36.91 -41.91
N SER A 541 10.17 -37.36 -41.68
CA SER A 541 9.16 -37.60 -42.72
C SER A 541 8.88 -36.35 -43.56
N GLY A 542 8.28 -36.54 -44.74
CA GLY A 542 7.93 -35.42 -45.62
C GLY A 542 6.95 -34.42 -44.99
N SER A 543 6.08 -34.84 -44.06
CA SER A 543 5.15 -33.96 -43.35
C SER A 543 5.85 -32.94 -42.47
N MET A 544 7.07 -33.23 -42.01
CA MET A 544 7.87 -32.26 -41.26
C MET A 544 8.15 -30.99 -42.07
N SER A 545 8.08 -31.02 -43.40
CA SER A 545 8.17 -29.79 -44.22
C SER A 545 7.02 -28.79 -44.02
N SER A 546 5.90 -29.23 -43.46
CA SER A 546 4.80 -28.34 -43.05
C SER A 546 4.92 -27.87 -41.60
N ASN A 547 5.39 -28.74 -40.70
CA ASN A 547 5.37 -28.48 -39.26
C ASN A 547 6.70 -27.96 -38.70
N ASP A 548 7.84 -28.39 -39.26
CA ASP A 548 9.20 -27.98 -38.87
C ASP A 548 10.08 -27.77 -40.12
N ARG A 549 9.94 -26.58 -40.72
CA ARG A 549 10.64 -26.22 -41.95
C ARG A 549 12.12 -26.02 -41.68
N THR A 550 12.94 -26.39 -42.67
CA THR A 550 14.37 -26.04 -42.63
C THR A 550 14.56 -24.56 -42.93
N PHE A 551 15.39 -23.91 -42.13
CA PHE A 551 15.80 -22.51 -42.28
C PHE A 551 17.32 -22.39 -42.10
N ASN A 552 17.91 -21.25 -42.47
CA ASN A 552 19.32 -21.00 -42.22
C ASN A 552 19.49 -20.28 -40.88
N TYR A 553 20.28 -20.85 -39.99
CA TYR A 553 20.70 -20.18 -38.76
C TYR A 553 21.92 -19.32 -39.06
N ASN A 554 21.84 -18.03 -38.77
CA ASN A 554 22.92 -17.07 -39.01
C ASN A 554 23.56 -16.69 -37.67
N ILE A 555 24.87 -16.85 -37.59
CA ILE A 555 25.71 -16.28 -36.54
C ILE A 555 26.21 -14.95 -37.06
N TYR A 556 26.06 -13.89 -36.28
CA TYR A 556 26.48 -12.54 -36.65
C TYR A 556 27.81 -12.19 -35.97
N ASN A 557 28.65 -11.42 -36.64
CA ASN A 557 29.76 -10.70 -36.00
C ASN A 557 29.17 -9.50 -35.24
N GLU A 558 29.96 -8.90 -34.34
CA GLU A 558 29.59 -7.68 -33.60
C GLU A 558 29.15 -6.52 -34.51
N ASP A 559 29.64 -6.47 -35.76
CA ASP A 559 29.26 -5.47 -36.76
C ASP A 559 27.92 -5.75 -37.48
N GLY A 560 27.16 -6.75 -37.02
CA GLY A 560 25.88 -7.17 -37.61
C GLY A 560 26.01 -7.92 -38.95
N THR A 561 27.22 -8.21 -39.42
CA THR A 561 27.41 -9.05 -40.63
C THR A 561 27.34 -10.54 -40.30
N ILE A 562 26.84 -11.36 -41.23
CA ILE A 562 26.75 -12.82 -41.02
C ILE A 562 28.16 -13.42 -41.01
N ALA A 563 28.62 -13.87 -39.85
CA ALA A 563 29.86 -14.61 -39.63
C ALA A 563 29.80 -16.02 -40.24
N TYR A 564 28.70 -16.73 -39.99
CA TYR A 564 28.50 -18.11 -40.42
C TYR A 564 27.01 -18.43 -40.59
N SER A 565 26.65 -19.20 -41.61
CA SER A 565 25.25 -19.57 -41.88
C SER A 565 25.14 -21.05 -42.26
N TYR A 566 24.23 -21.78 -41.62
CA TYR A 566 24.02 -23.20 -41.89
C TYR A 566 22.54 -23.60 -41.82
N PRO A 567 22.10 -24.58 -42.62
CA PRO A 567 20.73 -25.07 -42.57
C PRO A 567 20.45 -25.82 -41.27
N THR A 568 19.34 -25.49 -40.60
CA THR A 568 18.82 -26.10 -39.38
C THR A 568 17.29 -26.20 -39.41
N CYS A 569 16.70 -26.73 -38.34
CA CYS A 569 15.26 -26.75 -38.07
C CYS A 569 15.05 -26.82 -36.54
N TYR A 570 13.87 -26.51 -36.03
CA TYR A 570 13.65 -26.39 -34.58
C TYR A 570 13.85 -27.71 -33.85
N ARG A 571 13.48 -28.86 -34.44
CA ARG A 571 13.78 -30.15 -33.79
C ARG A 571 15.28 -30.42 -33.65
N LYS A 572 16.13 -29.86 -34.54
CA LYS A 572 17.58 -30.01 -34.40
C LYS A 572 18.06 -29.14 -33.24
N LEU A 573 17.58 -27.90 -33.15
CA LEU A 573 17.92 -27.00 -32.04
C LEU A 573 17.52 -27.62 -30.69
N ALA A 574 16.28 -28.12 -30.58
CA ALA A 574 15.80 -28.81 -29.39
C ALA A 574 16.65 -30.04 -29.00
N ILE A 575 17.07 -30.86 -29.97
CA ILE A 575 17.96 -32.00 -29.71
C ILE A 575 19.37 -31.54 -29.33
N ASP A 576 19.90 -30.49 -29.97
CA ASP A 576 21.21 -29.93 -29.62
C ASP A 576 21.19 -29.39 -28.18
N ASN A 577 20.12 -28.71 -27.75
CA ASN A 577 19.93 -28.24 -26.37
C ASN A 577 19.86 -29.40 -25.37
N TYR A 578 19.10 -30.46 -25.67
CA TYR A 578 19.11 -31.66 -24.85
C TYR A 578 20.53 -32.27 -24.74
N ILE A 579 21.29 -32.30 -25.84
CA ILE A 579 22.67 -32.82 -25.82
C ILE A 579 23.57 -31.92 -24.96
N ASP A 580 23.35 -30.61 -24.99
CA ASP A 580 24.06 -29.66 -24.13
C ASP A 580 23.78 -29.88 -22.65
N SER A 581 22.59 -30.34 -22.28
CA SER A 581 22.23 -30.65 -20.90
C SER A 581 22.88 -31.94 -20.36
N MET A 582 23.46 -32.79 -21.21
CA MET A 582 23.97 -34.11 -20.79
C MET A 582 25.14 -33.99 -19.79
N THR A 583 25.21 -34.90 -18.81
CA THR A 583 26.37 -35.06 -17.91
C THR A 583 27.53 -35.78 -18.59
N LEU A 584 28.68 -35.86 -17.90
CA LEU A 584 29.82 -36.67 -18.33
C LEU A 584 29.52 -38.19 -18.33
N THR A 585 28.56 -38.65 -17.51
CA THR A 585 28.21 -40.07 -17.35
C THR A 585 27.04 -40.51 -18.22
N ASP A 586 26.22 -39.55 -18.65
CA ASP A 586 25.10 -39.75 -19.58
C ASP A 586 25.56 -40.21 -20.94
N LYS A 587 24.71 -40.99 -21.60
CA LYS A 587 24.92 -41.35 -22.99
C LYS A 587 23.64 -41.20 -23.77
N THR A 588 23.79 -40.59 -24.94
CA THR A 588 22.69 -40.46 -25.89
C THR A 588 23.01 -41.20 -27.17
N ALA A 589 22.01 -41.89 -27.72
CA ALA A 589 22.03 -42.42 -29.07
C ALA A 589 20.94 -41.73 -29.90
N LEU A 590 21.20 -41.60 -31.21
CA LEU A 590 20.36 -40.82 -32.11
C LEU A 590 19.84 -41.69 -33.24
N ILE A 591 18.53 -41.69 -33.44
CA ILE A 591 17.83 -42.41 -34.51
C ILE A 591 16.99 -41.44 -35.31
N SER A 592 17.34 -41.27 -36.59
CA SER A 592 16.46 -40.60 -37.54
C SER A 592 15.51 -41.61 -38.16
N TYR A 593 14.25 -41.26 -38.39
CA TYR A 593 13.35 -42.14 -39.13
C TYR A 593 12.45 -41.40 -40.13
N GLU A 594 12.13 -42.12 -41.20
CA GLU A 594 11.16 -41.74 -42.23
C GLU A 594 10.41 -43.03 -42.65
N SER A 595 10.41 -43.40 -43.94
CA SER A 595 9.92 -44.72 -44.39
C SER A 595 10.72 -45.90 -43.78
N SER A 596 11.93 -45.63 -43.28
CA SER A 596 12.77 -46.54 -42.52
C SER A 596 13.47 -45.80 -41.38
N ALA A 597 13.91 -46.52 -40.35
CA ALA A 597 14.70 -45.95 -39.26
C ALA A 597 16.19 -46.28 -39.40
N LYS A 598 17.05 -45.35 -38.99
CA LYS A 598 18.51 -45.47 -39.06
C LYS A 598 19.13 -44.93 -37.77
N LEU A 599 19.98 -45.74 -37.13
CA LEU A 599 20.89 -45.29 -36.09
C LEU A 599 21.93 -44.36 -36.72
N VAL A 600 21.86 -43.07 -36.40
CA VAL A 600 22.77 -42.04 -36.93
C VAL A 600 23.96 -41.79 -36.00
N SER A 601 23.78 -42.05 -34.70
CA SER A 601 24.86 -42.18 -33.72
C SER A 601 24.48 -43.24 -32.70
N GLY A 602 25.41 -44.14 -32.35
CA GLY A 602 25.27 -44.98 -31.16
C GLY A 602 25.49 -44.19 -29.88
N PHE A 603 25.41 -44.86 -28.73
CA PHE A 603 25.62 -44.22 -27.43
C PHE A 603 26.98 -43.53 -27.34
N SER A 604 26.94 -42.26 -26.98
CA SER A 604 28.12 -41.44 -26.71
C SER A 604 27.81 -40.36 -25.69
N ASN A 605 28.86 -39.88 -25.03
CA ASN A 605 28.86 -38.68 -24.19
C ASN A 605 29.62 -37.51 -24.86
N ASP A 606 30.08 -37.69 -26.10
CA ASP A 606 30.74 -36.64 -26.90
C ASP A 606 29.66 -35.76 -27.55
N LYS A 607 29.42 -34.59 -26.94
CA LYS A 607 28.38 -33.63 -27.34
C LYS A 607 28.57 -33.15 -28.79
N ASP A 608 29.80 -32.81 -29.18
CA ASP A 608 30.11 -32.33 -30.53
C ASP A 608 29.83 -33.40 -31.59
N MET A 609 30.18 -34.65 -31.30
CA MET A 609 29.90 -35.77 -32.19
C MET A 609 28.39 -36.00 -32.35
N LEU A 610 27.64 -35.95 -31.26
CA LEU A 610 26.18 -36.13 -31.26
C LEU A 610 25.48 -35.02 -32.04
N LYS A 611 25.77 -33.75 -31.75
CA LYS A 611 25.20 -32.60 -32.48
C LYS A 611 25.51 -32.64 -33.97
N SER A 612 26.73 -33.05 -34.32
CA SER A 612 27.17 -33.23 -35.70
C SER A 612 26.41 -34.33 -36.45
N ALA A 613 25.90 -35.34 -35.73
CA ALA A 613 25.15 -36.46 -36.30
C ALA A 613 23.68 -36.11 -36.62
N VAL A 614 23.09 -35.12 -35.94
CA VAL A 614 21.71 -34.65 -36.21
C VAL A 614 21.67 -33.92 -37.56
N LYS A 615 20.81 -34.38 -38.49
CA LYS A 615 20.66 -33.79 -39.83
C LYS A 615 19.26 -33.21 -40.04
N PRO A 616 19.14 -31.92 -40.43
CA PRO A 616 17.85 -31.29 -40.70
C PRO A 616 17.40 -31.60 -42.14
N TYR A 617 16.60 -32.66 -42.32
CA TYR A 617 16.03 -33.02 -43.62
C TYR A 617 14.61 -33.55 -43.49
N ASN A 618 13.78 -33.31 -44.51
CA ASN A 618 12.37 -33.72 -44.55
C ASN A 618 12.12 -34.54 -45.83
N SER A 619 11.95 -35.85 -45.71
CA SER A 619 11.72 -36.77 -46.84
C SER A 619 10.92 -38.03 -46.43
N GLY A 620 10.36 -38.74 -47.41
CA GLY A 620 9.77 -40.05 -47.16
C GLY A 620 8.45 -40.04 -46.36
N GLY A 621 8.06 -41.22 -45.86
CA GLY A 621 6.87 -41.43 -45.00
C GLY A 621 7.26 -41.58 -43.52
N THR A 622 6.41 -42.22 -42.70
CA THR A 622 6.59 -42.32 -41.24
C THR A 622 6.61 -43.79 -40.79
N ASN A 623 7.65 -44.23 -40.07
CA ASN A 623 7.81 -45.61 -39.57
C ASN A 623 8.38 -45.64 -38.14
N ALA A 624 7.63 -45.05 -37.21
CA ALA A 624 8.01 -44.96 -35.79
C ALA A 624 8.29 -46.32 -35.14
N GLN A 625 7.61 -47.40 -35.56
CA GLN A 625 7.85 -48.75 -35.03
C GLN A 625 9.28 -49.23 -35.32
N ALA A 626 9.81 -48.95 -36.51
CA ALA A 626 11.19 -49.31 -36.83
C ALA A 626 12.19 -48.55 -35.95
N ALA A 627 11.90 -47.28 -35.62
CA ALA A 627 12.73 -46.47 -34.74
C ALA A 627 12.73 -47.01 -33.30
N VAL A 628 11.54 -47.22 -32.72
CA VAL A 628 11.40 -47.75 -31.36
C VAL A 628 12.02 -49.14 -31.22
N LYS A 629 11.91 -50.00 -32.24
CA LYS A 629 12.58 -51.29 -32.24
C LYS A 629 14.10 -51.16 -32.12
N ILE A 630 14.72 -50.32 -32.95
CA ILE A 630 16.17 -50.09 -32.93
C ILE A 630 16.57 -49.47 -31.58
N ALA A 631 15.75 -48.54 -31.05
CA ALA A 631 16.00 -47.90 -29.77
C ALA A 631 16.02 -48.90 -28.60
N ILE A 632 15.05 -49.82 -28.53
CA ILE A 632 15.02 -50.87 -27.51
C ILE A 632 16.26 -51.77 -27.64
N ASP A 633 16.62 -52.19 -28.85
CA ASP A 633 17.78 -53.05 -29.08
C ASP A 633 19.10 -52.35 -28.69
N GLU A 634 19.21 -51.03 -28.88
CA GLU A 634 20.37 -50.23 -28.45
C GLU A 634 20.43 -50.12 -26.92
N LEU A 635 19.30 -49.80 -26.26
CA LEU A 635 19.21 -49.68 -24.79
C LEU A 635 19.45 -51.00 -24.04
N GLU A 636 19.17 -52.13 -24.67
CA GLU A 636 19.49 -53.46 -24.14
C GLU A 636 21.01 -53.71 -24.04
N SER A 637 21.82 -52.95 -24.78
CA SER A 637 23.28 -53.06 -24.75
C SER A 637 23.96 -52.26 -23.63
N VAL A 638 23.22 -51.35 -22.98
CA VAL A 638 23.70 -50.49 -21.88
C VAL A 638 23.59 -51.20 -20.54
N GLU A 639 24.53 -50.91 -19.63
CA GLU A 639 24.58 -51.50 -18.30
C GLU A 639 23.27 -51.30 -17.50
N HIS A 640 23.00 -52.21 -16.56
CA HIS A 640 21.69 -52.32 -15.91
C HIS A 640 21.35 -51.23 -14.90
N TRP A 641 22.36 -50.48 -14.44
CA TRP A 641 22.24 -49.36 -13.51
C TRP A 641 21.97 -48.02 -14.21
N TYR A 642 21.91 -47.99 -15.55
CA TYR A 642 21.44 -46.80 -16.25
C TYR A 642 19.91 -46.74 -16.22
N THR A 643 19.37 -45.55 -15.95
CA THR A 643 17.99 -45.24 -16.27
C THR A 643 17.85 -45.13 -17.79
N ARG A 644 16.80 -45.74 -18.36
CA ARG A 644 16.68 -46.00 -19.80
C ARG A 644 15.46 -45.32 -20.42
N HIS A 645 15.70 -44.31 -21.26
CA HIS A 645 14.63 -43.54 -21.89
C HIS A 645 14.65 -43.63 -23.42
N ILE A 646 13.47 -43.57 -24.02
CA ILE A 646 13.27 -43.30 -25.44
C ILE A 646 12.49 -42.01 -25.57
N ILE A 647 13.00 -41.03 -26.32
CA ILE A 647 12.24 -39.84 -26.72
C ILE A 647 11.79 -40.05 -28.16
N LEU A 648 10.48 -40.06 -28.41
CA LEU A 648 9.89 -40.28 -29.74
C LEU A 648 9.11 -39.06 -30.21
N LEU A 649 9.67 -38.33 -31.16
CA LEU A 649 9.02 -37.22 -31.86
C LEU A 649 8.32 -37.71 -33.13
N SER A 650 7.07 -37.29 -33.37
CA SER A 650 6.32 -37.56 -34.60
C SER A 650 5.34 -36.44 -34.93
N ASP A 651 5.23 -36.07 -36.21
CA ASP A 651 4.25 -35.09 -36.70
C ASP A 651 3.08 -35.73 -37.50
N GLY A 652 3.11 -37.07 -37.61
CA GLY A 652 2.17 -37.86 -38.40
C GLY A 652 1.63 -39.09 -37.68
N ASP A 653 1.07 -40.02 -38.46
CA ASP A 653 0.49 -41.25 -37.94
C ASP A 653 1.57 -42.24 -37.46
N VAL A 654 1.42 -42.71 -36.22
CA VAL A 654 2.32 -43.68 -35.59
C VAL A 654 1.59 -44.99 -35.33
N ASN A 655 2.25 -46.11 -35.66
CA ASN A 655 1.71 -47.44 -35.42
C ASN A 655 2.78 -48.37 -34.85
N ILE A 656 2.88 -48.41 -33.52
CA ILE A 656 3.78 -49.30 -32.79
C ILE A 656 2.95 -50.49 -32.27
N SER A 657 3.38 -51.71 -32.59
CA SER A 657 2.74 -52.93 -32.11
C SER A 657 2.88 -53.09 -30.60
N GLU A 658 1.85 -53.61 -29.97
CA GLU A 658 1.77 -53.91 -28.54
C GLU A 658 2.94 -54.78 -28.05
N GLU A 659 3.50 -55.66 -28.91
CA GLU A 659 4.72 -56.44 -28.62
C GLU A 659 5.91 -55.58 -28.18
N TYR A 660 6.13 -54.43 -28.83
CA TYR A 660 7.27 -53.55 -28.52
C TYR A 660 7.01 -52.68 -27.29
N ILE A 661 5.76 -52.30 -27.05
CA ILE A 661 5.37 -51.57 -25.83
C ILE A 661 5.55 -52.49 -24.61
N GLN A 662 5.11 -53.75 -24.70
CA GLN A 662 5.34 -54.74 -23.65
C GLN A 662 6.84 -55.00 -23.44
N LYS A 663 7.62 -55.11 -24.53
CA LYS A 663 9.08 -55.27 -24.43
C LYS A 663 9.74 -54.10 -23.69
N ALA A 664 9.29 -52.86 -23.93
CA ALA A 664 9.79 -51.69 -23.21
C ALA A 664 9.45 -51.74 -21.71
N GLN A 665 8.20 -52.07 -21.35
CA GLN A 665 7.77 -52.26 -19.96
C GLN A 665 8.59 -53.34 -19.23
N ASP A 666 8.76 -54.52 -19.84
CA ASP A 666 9.51 -55.64 -19.27
C ASP A 666 10.99 -55.28 -19.01
N LYS A 667 11.51 -54.32 -19.77
CA LYS A 667 12.88 -53.82 -19.67
C LYS A 667 13.00 -52.53 -18.86
N LYS A 668 11.90 -52.05 -18.27
CA LYS A 668 11.83 -50.77 -17.56
C LYS A 668 12.35 -49.59 -18.39
N ILE A 669 12.03 -49.59 -19.69
CA ILE A 669 12.35 -48.48 -20.60
C ILE A 669 11.14 -47.57 -20.66
N LYS A 670 11.31 -46.31 -20.23
CA LYS A 670 10.27 -45.27 -20.36
C LYS A 670 10.29 -44.71 -21.79
N ILE A 671 9.13 -44.64 -22.44
CA ILE A 671 9.00 -44.01 -23.76
C ILE A 671 8.29 -42.67 -23.60
N HIS A 672 9.04 -41.58 -23.67
CA HIS A 672 8.48 -40.24 -23.77
C HIS A 672 8.09 -39.97 -25.24
N THR A 673 6.94 -39.34 -25.45
CA THR A 673 6.42 -39.13 -26.81
C THR A 673 6.02 -37.68 -27.03
N ILE A 674 6.34 -37.16 -28.21
CA ILE A 674 6.07 -35.77 -28.59
C ILE A 674 5.29 -35.78 -29.91
N GLY A 675 4.07 -35.24 -29.87
CA GLY A 675 3.24 -35.04 -31.05
C GLY A 675 3.33 -33.61 -31.57
N LEU A 676 3.84 -33.43 -32.80
CA LEU A 676 4.03 -32.11 -33.40
C LEU A 676 2.94 -31.76 -34.43
N GLY A 677 2.24 -30.66 -34.20
CA GLY A 677 1.21 -30.12 -35.08
C GLY A 677 -0.06 -30.97 -35.17
N TYR A 678 -1.02 -30.50 -35.97
CA TYR A 678 -2.35 -31.12 -36.09
C TYR A 678 -2.35 -32.51 -36.77
N GLY A 679 -1.26 -32.89 -37.43
CA GLY A 679 -1.12 -34.17 -38.12
C GLY A 679 -0.73 -35.34 -37.22
N ALA A 680 -0.28 -35.05 -35.99
CA ALA A 680 0.24 -36.05 -35.07
C ALA A 680 -0.87 -36.93 -34.46
N SER A 681 -0.59 -38.24 -34.36
CA SER A 681 -1.48 -39.22 -33.73
C SER A 681 -1.42 -39.14 -32.18
N ASN A 682 -1.74 -37.98 -31.61
CA ASN A 682 -1.59 -37.64 -30.17
C ASN A 682 -2.21 -38.67 -29.23
N SER A 683 -3.42 -39.17 -29.51
CA SER A 683 -4.06 -40.19 -28.66
C SER A 683 -3.27 -41.49 -28.58
N ARG A 684 -2.56 -41.87 -29.65
CA ARG A 684 -1.75 -43.10 -29.69
C ARG A 684 -0.41 -42.88 -29.03
N LEU A 685 0.25 -41.75 -29.32
CA LEU A 685 1.49 -41.33 -28.66
C LEU A 685 1.31 -41.29 -27.14
N LYS A 686 0.25 -40.61 -26.67
CA LYS A 686 -0.13 -40.57 -25.26
C LYS A 686 -0.28 -41.96 -24.64
N SER A 687 -1.02 -42.86 -25.31
CA SER A 687 -1.18 -44.23 -24.84
C SER A 687 0.14 -45.00 -24.73
N TYR A 688 1.09 -44.80 -25.65
CA TYR A 688 2.40 -45.46 -25.60
C TYR A 688 3.26 -44.94 -24.44
N ALA A 689 3.24 -43.62 -24.22
CA ALA A 689 3.97 -43.01 -23.11
C ALA A 689 3.46 -43.48 -21.76
N GLU A 690 2.16 -43.30 -21.51
CA GLU A 690 1.52 -43.69 -20.25
C GLU A 690 1.69 -45.19 -19.96
N SER A 691 1.63 -46.04 -20.99
CA SER A 691 1.82 -47.48 -20.81
C SER A 691 3.22 -47.84 -20.32
N THR A 692 4.24 -47.05 -20.66
CA THR A 692 5.64 -47.35 -20.30
C THR A 692 6.16 -46.54 -19.11
N GLY A 693 5.30 -45.72 -18.51
CA GLY A 693 5.70 -44.78 -17.45
C GLY A 693 6.49 -43.57 -17.98
N GLY A 694 6.40 -43.27 -19.27
CA GLY A 694 6.94 -42.05 -19.87
C GLY A 694 5.87 -40.96 -20.01
N GLN A 695 6.30 -39.75 -20.35
CA GLN A 695 5.43 -38.59 -20.49
C GLN A 695 5.02 -38.33 -21.96
N PHE A 696 3.85 -37.71 -22.15
CA PHE A 696 3.37 -37.29 -23.45
C PHE A 696 3.29 -35.77 -23.53
N PHE A 697 3.86 -35.22 -24.60
CA PHE A 697 3.85 -33.79 -24.91
C PHE A 697 3.16 -33.56 -26.26
N ALA A 698 2.40 -32.48 -26.35
CA ALA A 698 1.80 -32.02 -27.59
C ALA A 698 2.35 -30.62 -27.91
N ALA A 699 3.03 -30.50 -29.04
CA ALA A 699 3.55 -29.23 -29.54
C ALA A 699 2.64 -28.75 -30.67
N ALA A 700 2.03 -27.58 -30.52
CA ALA A 700 1.23 -26.97 -31.58
C ALA A 700 2.14 -26.44 -32.70
N THR A 701 3.29 -25.90 -32.33
CA THR A 701 4.32 -25.35 -33.24
C THR A 701 5.68 -26.00 -32.98
N ALA A 702 6.62 -25.86 -33.92
CA ALA A 702 7.96 -26.43 -33.75
C ALA A 702 8.85 -25.64 -32.77
N GLU A 703 8.52 -24.38 -32.48
CA GLU A 703 9.21 -23.53 -31.49
C GLU A 703 9.05 -24.11 -30.07
N GLU A 704 7.87 -24.65 -29.75
CA GLU A 704 7.58 -25.31 -28.46
C GLU A 704 8.44 -26.57 -28.21
N LEU A 705 9.12 -27.12 -29.22
CA LEU A 705 9.99 -28.28 -29.04
C LEU A 705 11.17 -27.97 -28.12
N GLU A 706 11.65 -26.73 -28.07
CA GLU A 706 12.76 -26.35 -27.20
C GLU A 706 12.40 -26.54 -25.73
N ALA A 707 11.28 -25.95 -25.28
CA ALA A 707 10.77 -26.12 -23.91
C ALA A 707 10.50 -27.59 -23.59
N ILE A 708 9.89 -28.35 -24.51
CA ILE A 708 9.59 -29.78 -24.28
C ILE A 708 10.88 -30.61 -24.15
N TYR A 709 11.90 -30.34 -24.97
CA TYR A 709 13.16 -31.05 -24.85
C TYR A 709 13.93 -30.65 -23.60
N ASN A 710 13.81 -29.40 -23.14
CA ASN A 710 14.35 -28.96 -21.85
C ASN A 710 13.65 -29.68 -20.68
N ASP A 711 12.32 -29.81 -20.70
CA ASP A 711 11.56 -30.60 -19.71
C ASP A 711 12.01 -32.07 -19.67
N LEU A 712 12.35 -32.61 -20.85
CA LEU A 712 12.87 -33.96 -20.99
C LEU A 712 14.36 -34.07 -20.69
N SER A 713 15.08 -32.95 -20.60
CA SER A 713 16.52 -32.84 -20.33
C SER A 713 16.80 -32.88 -18.83
N ARG A 714 18.09 -33.02 -18.46
CA ARG A 714 18.56 -33.29 -17.09
C ARG A 714 17.98 -32.37 -16.01
N ASP A 715 17.63 -31.14 -16.35
CA ASP A 715 17.21 -30.12 -15.39
C ASP A 715 15.97 -30.54 -14.56
N ASN A 716 15.21 -31.54 -15.02
CA ASN A 716 14.01 -32.06 -14.33
C ASN A 716 14.05 -33.59 -14.03
N HIS A 717 15.23 -34.23 -13.89
CA HIS A 717 15.32 -35.71 -13.77
C HIS A 717 15.31 -36.29 -12.37
N PHE A 718 15.47 -35.47 -11.32
CA PHE A 718 15.13 -35.92 -9.98
C PHE A 718 13.62 -35.84 -9.84
N ASP A 719 12.98 -36.98 -9.63
CA ASP A 719 11.58 -37.02 -9.24
C ASP A 719 11.50 -36.63 -7.76
N LEU A 720 11.88 -35.39 -7.43
CA LEU A 720 12.01 -34.88 -6.06
C LEU A 720 10.72 -35.09 -5.28
N GLN A 721 9.58 -34.93 -5.95
CA GLN A 721 8.23 -35.15 -5.41
C GLN A 721 7.93 -36.62 -5.04
N ASN A 722 8.74 -37.58 -5.48
CA ASN A 722 8.59 -39.01 -5.19
C ASN A 722 9.78 -39.60 -4.42
N MET A 723 10.72 -38.76 -3.96
CA MET A 723 11.74 -39.17 -3.01
C MET A 723 11.14 -39.37 -1.61
N GLU A 724 11.90 -40.03 -0.74
CA GLU A 724 11.49 -40.19 0.67
C GLU A 724 11.66 -38.83 1.37
N ASP A 725 10.58 -38.40 2.02
CA ASP A 725 10.43 -37.20 2.83
C ASP A 725 9.72 -37.70 4.09
N LEU A 726 10.50 -37.87 5.16
CA LEU A 726 10.11 -38.60 6.37
C LEU A 726 9.22 -37.77 7.29
N ASP A 727 9.46 -36.47 7.40
CA ASP A 727 8.75 -35.56 8.29
C ASP A 727 7.71 -34.67 7.60
N GLY A 728 7.73 -34.61 6.27
CA GLY A 728 6.70 -34.01 5.43
C GLY A 728 6.87 -32.50 5.23
N ASP A 729 8.08 -31.99 5.36
CA ASP A 729 8.44 -30.57 5.19
C ASP A 729 8.59 -30.14 3.72
N GLY A 730 8.71 -31.12 2.81
CA GLY A 730 8.91 -30.91 1.38
C GLY A 730 10.36 -31.06 0.90
N LEU A 731 11.32 -31.30 1.79
CA LEU A 731 12.69 -31.65 1.46
C LEU A 731 12.87 -33.18 1.41
N PRO A 732 13.59 -33.72 0.41
CA PRO A 732 13.92 -35.14 0.44
C PRO A 732 15.06 -35.46 1.42
N ASP A 733 14.88 -36.49 2.26
CA ASP A 733 15.84 -36.97 3.27
C ASP A 733 17.29 -37.09 2.75
N GLU A 734 17.46 -37.47 1.48
CA GLU A 734 18.77 -37.63 0.86
C GLU A 734 19.51 -36.30 0.70
N PHE A 735 18.80 -35.22 0.36
CA PHE A 735 19.37 -33.88 0.20
C PHE A 735 19.62 -33.19 1.53
N GLU A 736 18.73 -33.37 2.51
CA GLU A 736 18.91 -32.87 3.87
C GLU A 736 20.23 -33.34 4.50
N VAL A 737 20.57 -34.63 4.30
CA VAL A 737 21.81 -35.24 4.83
C VAL A 737 23.03 -34.98 3.94
N SER A 738 22.86 -34.97 2.62
CA SER A 738 23.99 -34.82 1.68
C SER A 738 24.38 -33.36 1.43
N GLY A 739 23.46 -32.42 1.64
CA GLY A 739 23.66 -30.98 1.57
C GLY A 739 22.77 -30.32 0.51
N LEU A 740 22.06 -29.27 0.93
CA LEU A 740 21.26 -28.38 0.09
C LEU A 740 22.15 -27.21 -0.35
N VAL A 741 22.54 -27.19 -1.62
CA VAL A 741 23.43 -26.16 -2.17
C VAL A 741 22.59 -25.00 -2.69
N VAL A 742 22.95 -23.76 -2.35
CA VAL A 742 22.26 -22.54 -2.81
C VAL A 742 23.16 -21.68 -3.71
N SER A 743 22.62 -20.63 -4.34
CA SER A 743 23.28 -19.89 -5.42
C SER A 743 24.57 -19.18 -5.01
N ASN A 744 24.67 -18.75 -3.75
CA ASN A 744 25.87 -18.13 -3.16
C ASN A 744 26.95 -19.15 -2.72
N ALA A 745 26.81 -20.41 -3.15
CA ALA A 745 27.68 -21.56 -2.89
C ALA A 745 27.72 -22.08 -1.43
N GLN A 746 26.83 -21.58 -0.56
CA GLN A 746 26.60 -22.18 0.75
C GLN A 746 25.95 -23.57 0.62
N ILE A 747 26.17 -24.40 1.65
CA ILE A 747 25.62 -25.76 1.73
C ILE A 747 24.96 -25.93 3.10
N PHE A 748 23.64 -26.06 3.09
CA PHE A 748 22.82 -26.28 4.28
C PHE A 748 22.55 -27.76 4.51
N TYR A 749 22.29 -28.11 5.77
CA TYR A 749 21.97 -29.48 6.19
C TYR A 749 20.85 -29.41 7.22
N THR A 750 19.75 -30.11 6.99
CA THR A 750 18.56 -30.13 7.86
C THR A 750 18.42 -31.52 8.52
N ASP A 751 17.50 -31.68 9.47
CA ASP A 751 17.27 -32.95 10.17
C ASP A 751 16.03 -33.67 9.61
N PRO A 752 16.17 -34.81 8.90
CA PRO A 752 15.04 -35.51 8.25
C PRO A 752 13.94 -36.04 9.18
N GLU A 753 14.11 -35.91 10.50
CA GLU A 753 13.08 -36.26 11.48
C GLU A 753 12.39 -35.03 12.10
N ASN A 754 12.81 -33.81 11.72
CA ASN A 754 12.37 -32.55 12.28
C ASN A 754 12.07 -31.51 11.18
N PRO A 755 10.79 -31.26 10.87
CA PRO A 755 10.37 -30.51 9.68
C PRO A 755 10.53 -28.98 9.80
N ASP A 756 11.14 -28.49 10.87
CA ASP A 756 11.25 -27.09 11.30
C ASP A 756 12.44 -27.02 12.29
N CYS A 757 13.63 -26.77 11.76
CA CYS A 757 14.90 -26.94 12.46
C CYS A 757 15.19 -25.87 13.51
N ASP A 758 14.77 -24.64 13.30
CA ASP A 758 14.95 -23.52 14.22
C ASP A 758 13.73 -23.26 15.13
N GLY A 759 12.54 -23.70 14.72
CA GLY A 759 11.31 -23.65 15.50
C GLY A 759 10.52 -22.35 15.34
N ASP A 760 10.75 -21.58 14.28
CA ASP A 760 10.08 -20.30 14.02
C ASP A 760 8.63 -20.49 13.50
N GLY A 761 8.35 -21.67 12.92
CA GLY A 761 7.04 -22.08 12.39
C GLY A 761 6.98 -22.16 10.86
N LEU A 762 8.05 -21.78 10.16
CA LEU A 762 8.32 -22.05 8.76
C LEU A 762 8.94 -23.46 8.66
N LEU A 763 8.63 -24.20 7.59
CA LEU A 763 9.20 -25.54 7.40
C LEU A 763 10.51 -25.43 6.62
N ASP A 764 11.50 -26.27 6.87
CA ASP A 764 12.81 -26.19 6.19
C ASP A 764 12.68 -26.23 4.65
N GLY A 765 11.66 -26.93 4.11
CA GLY A 765 11.33 -26.96 2.68
C GLY A 765 10.64 -25.71 2.11
N GLU A 766 10.10 -24.85 2.98
CA GLU A 766 9.64 -23.50 2.65
C GLU A 766 10.82 -22.50 2.64
N GLU A 767 11.80 -22.70 3.52
CA GLU A 767 13.01 -21.88 3.64
C GLU A 767 14.02 -22.15 2.51
N ILE A 768 14.25 -23.42 2.19
CA ILE A 768 15.05 -23.85 1.04
C ILE A 768 14.15 -24.58 0.05
N SER A 769 13.71 -23.85 -0.98
CA SER A 769 12.71 -24.37 -1.90
C SER A 769 13.31 -25.33 -2.95
N ILE A 770 12.65 -26.49 -3.09
CA ILE A 770 12.89 -27.48 -4.14
C ILE A 770 12.08 -27.24 -5.41
N GLU A 771 11.35 -26.12 -5.51
CA GLU A 771 10.60 -25.79 -6.72
C GLU A 771 11.55 -25.30 -7.83
N ASN A 772 11.59 -26.02 -8.95
CA ASN A 772 12.43 -25.70 -10.12
C ASN A 772 13.93 -25.49 -9.79
N PRO A 773 14.59 -26.47 -9.16
CA PRO A 773 15.98 -26.31 -8.77
C PRO A 773 16.86 -26.21 -10.01
N LYS A 774 17.89 -25.37 -9.93
CA LYS A 774 18.72 -25.00 -11.07
C LYS A 774 19.95 -25.88 -11.14
N PHE A 775 20.25 -26.37 -12.33
CA PHE A 775 21.51 -27.05 -12.55
C PHE A 775 22.62 -26.05 -12.90
N VAL A 776 23.63 -25.92 -12.05
CA VAL A 776 24.72 -24.95 -12.24
C VAL A 776 26.02 -25.67 -12.54
N ILE A 777 26.74 -25.19 -13.58
CA ILE A 777 28.09 -25.64 -13.94
C ILE A 777 29.06 -24.50 -13.72
N LYS A 778 30.05 -24.70 -12.85
CA LYS A 778 31.16 -23.78 -12.65
C LYS A 778 32.42 -24.29 -13.33
N LYS A 779 33.10 -23.41 -14.05
CA LYS A 779 34.32 -23.74 -14.80
C LYS A 779 35.51 -23.05 -14.16
N ASP A 780 36.40 -23.83 -13.57
CA ASP A 780 37.65 -23.32 -13.04
C ASP A 780 38.67 -23.14 -14.17
N SER A 781 39.03 -21.90 -14.45
CA SER A 781 40.01 -21.52 -15.47
C SER A 781 41.46 -21.57 -14.98
N THR A 782 41.70 -21.83 -13.69
CA THR A 782 42.99 -21.54 -13.03
C THR A 782 44.01 -22.69 -13.00
N GLY A 783 43.75 -23.86 -13.59
CA GLY A 783 44.80 -24.91 -13.61
C GLY A 783 44.48 -26.30 -14.13
N GLY A 784 43.24 -26.57 -14.51
CA GLY A 784 42.83 -27.78 -15.20
C GLY A 784 41.40 -27.57 -15.67
N HIS A 785 41.02 -28.10 -16.83
CA HIS A 785 39.64 -28.04 -17.32
C HIS A 785 38.71 -28.87 -16.40
N ALA A 786 38.48 -28.42 -15.18
CA ALA A 786 37.59 -29.02 -14.20
C ALA A 786 36.27 -28.25 -14.23
N GLU A 787 35.22 -28.94 -14.62
CA GLU A 787 33.85 -28.43 -14.55
C GLU A 787 33.23 -29.05 -13.29
N TYR A 788 32.77 -28.20 -12.37
CA TYR A 788 32.05 -28.62 -11.16
C TYR A 788 30.57 -28.40 -11.41
N SER A 789 29.74 -29.35 -11.02
CA SER A 789 28.34 -29.32 -11.38
C SER A 789 27.46 -29.79 -10.23
N SER A 790 26.45 -29.00 -9.87
CA SER A 790 25.55 -29.29 -8.75
C SER A 790 24.12 -28.87 -9.08
N LEU A 791 23.18 -29.45 -8.36
CA LEU A 791 21.83 -28.89 -8.23
C LEU A 791 21.87 -27.76 -7.21
N VAL A 792 21.18 -26.66 -7.51
CA VAL A 792 21.10 -25.44 -6.71
C VAL A 792 19.65 -25.18 -6.36
N PHE A 793 19.36 -25.09 -5.08
CA PHE A 793 18.05 -24.81 -4.52
C PHE A 793 17.88 -23.31 -4.30
N ARG A 794 16.62 -22.86 -4.30
CA ARG A 794 16.32 -21.46 -4.03
C ARG A 794 16.38 -21.24 -2.52
N TYR A 795 17.10 -20.20 -2.12
CA TYR A 795 17.23 -19.78 -0.73
C TYR A 795 16.22 -18.69 -0.44
N ASN A 796 15.35 -18.90 0.55
CA ASN A 796 14.37 -17.92 1.03
C ASN A 796 14.71 -17.46 2.46
N SER A 797 15.26 -18.34 3.32
CA SER A 797 15.75 -18.06 4.68
C SER A 797 16.73 -19.16 5.15
N ASP A 798 17.43 -18.98 6.28
CA ASP A 798 18.33 -19.97 6.90
C ASP A 798 17.58 -20.92 7.86
N PRO A 799 17.50 -22.23 7.58
CA PRO A 799 16.79 -23.20 8.43
C PRO A 799 17.32 -23.43 9.84
N TRP A 800 18.37 -22.71 10.24
CA TRP A 800 18.94 -22.77 11.58
C TRP A 800 18.89 -21.42 12.30
N ASN A 801 18.23 -20.41 11.72
CA ASN A 801 18.19 -19.08 12.27
C ASN A 801 16.79 -18.48 12.17
N GLU A 802 16.11 -18.40 13.31
CA GLU A 802 14.72 -17.94 13.44
C GLU A 802 14.47 -16.53 12.86
N ASP A 803 15.51 -15.70 12.73
CA ASP A 803 15.51 -14.33 12.20
C ASP A 803 16.75 -14.20 11.30
N THR A 804 16.57 -14.52 10.01
CA THR A 804 17.68 -14.72 9.06
C THR A 804 18.49 -13.45 8.84
N ASP A 805 17.84 -12.30 8.73
CA ASP A 805 18.49 -11.02 8.45
C ASP A 805 18.78 -10.16 9.69
N GLY A 806 18.24 -10.54 10.84
CA GLY A 806 18.53 -9.95 12.14
C GLY A 806 17.77 -8.66 12.43
N ASP A 807 16.67 -8.39 11.73
CA ASP A 807 15.85 -7.19 11.91
C ASP A 807 14.91 -7.25 13.15
N GLY A 808 14.79 -8.44 13.75
CA GLY A 808 13.98 -8.71 14.93
C GLY A 808 12.60 -9.31 14.64
N LEU A 809 12.29 -9.64 13.38
CA LEU A 809 11.14 -10.43 12.95
C LEU A 809 11.57 -11.87 12.70
N ASP A 810 10.81 -12.82 13.24
CA ASP A 810 11.03 -14.23 12.88
C ASP A 810 10.61 -14.46 11.41
N ASP A 811 11.25 -15.38 10.69
CA ASP A 811 11.11 -15.56 9.24
C ASP A 811 9.65 -15.89 8.80
N ASP A 812 8.85 -16.67 9.54
CA ASP A 812 7.39 -16.86 9.26
C ASP A 812 6.56 -15.55 9.37
N SER A 813 7.09 -14.55 10.07
CA SER A 813 6.45 -13.24 10.25
C SER A 813 7.03 -12.15 9.35
N ASP A 814 8.16 -12.41 8.70
CA ASP A 814 8.80 -11.51 7.75
C ASP A 814 8.36 -11.79 6.29
N PHE A 815 8.23 -10.74 5.50
CA PHE A 815 7.87 -10.81 4.09
C PHE A 815 9.06 -11.04 3.17
N ASP A 816 10.26 -10.64 3.58
CA ASP A 816 11.49 -10.82 2.83
C ASP A 816 12.64 -11.20 3.78
N PRO A 817 12.66 -12.45 4.30
CA PRO A 817 13.57 -12.89 5.38
C PRO A 817 15.08 -12.74 5.11
N ILE A 818 15.47 -12.34 3.90
CA ILE A 818 16.86 -12.14 3.49
C ILE A 818 17.20 -10.67 3.24
N HIS A 819 16.27 -9.75 3.53
CA HIS A 819 16.44 -8.31 3.41
C HIS A 819 15.79 -7.59 4.61
N PRO A 820 16.59 -6.99 5.51
CA PRO A 820 16.08 -6.36 6.73
C PRO A 820 14.98 -5.37 6.45
N ALA A 821 13.87 -5.49 7.19
CA ALA A 821 12.84 -4.49 7.15
C ALA A 821 13.41 -3.14 7.58
N THR A 822 13.06 -2.11 6.82
CA THR A 822 13.40 -0.73 7.16
C THR A 822 12.74 -0.34 8.50
N ASP A 823 13.33 0.65 9.19
CA ASP A 823 12.79 1.19 10.44
C ASP A 823 11.29 1.57 10.31
N ASP A 824 10.87 2.03 9.14
CA ASP A 824 9.49 2.40 8.87
C ASP A 824 8.57 1.18 8.68
N GLN A 825 9.05 0.11 8.06
CA GLN A 825 8.32 -1.16 7.97
C GLN A 825 8.15 -1.79 9.36
N LEU A 826 9.21 -1.82 10.18
CA LEU A 826 9.14 -2.30 11.56
C LEU A 826 8.14 -1.50 12.40
N LYS A 827 8.17 -0.15 12.31
CA LYS A 827 7.19 0.73 12.99
C LYS A 827 5.75 0.40 12.61
N ILE A 828 5.50 0.10 11.33
CA ILE A 828 4.17 -0.27 10.83
C ILE A 828 3.74 -1.60 11.45
N ILE A 829 4.59 -2.62 11.38
CA ILE A 829 4.30 -3.97 11.92
C ILE A 829 4.00 -3.88 13.43
N ASP A 830 4.86 -3.21 14.19
CA ASP A 830 4.69 -2.97 15.64
C ASP A 830 3.38 -2.26 15.98
N PHE A 831 3.01 -1.28 15.16
CA PHE A 831 1.75 -0.56 15.33
C PHE A 831 0.56 -1.51 15.20
N PHE A 832 0.50 -2.30 14.13
CA PHE A 832 -0.65 -3.18 13.86
C PHE A 832 -0.79 -4.33 14.87
N ASP A 833 0.33 -4.84 15.38
CA ASP A 833 0.32 -5.88 16.41
C ASP A 833 -0.29 -5.40 17.73
N SER A 834 0.01 -4.15 18.08
CA SER A 834 -0.43 -3.49 19.30
C SER A 834 -1.77 -2.76 19.18
N ALA A 835 -2.21 -2.43 17.96
CA ALA A 835 -3.35 -1.55 17.74
C ALA A 835 -4.72 -2.12 18.13
N GLU A 836 -5.56 -1.24 18.70
CA GLU A 836 -6.99 -1.44 18.85
C GLU A 836 -7.70 -1.04 17.53
N LEU A 837 -8.87 -1.63 17.26
CA LEU A 837 -9.57 -1.45 15.97
C LEU A 837 -9.87 0.02 15.64
N PHE A 838 -10.16 0.85 16.64
CA PHE A 838 -10.42 2.27 16.44
C PHE A 838 -9.15 3.04 16.02
N GLU A 839 -7.97 2.61 16.45
CA GLU A 839 -6.69 3.25 16.10
C GLU A 839 -6.34 2.97 14.63
N ILE A 840 -6.65 1.77 14.14
CA ILE A 840 -6.49 1.41 12.71
C ILE A 840 -7.44 2.25 11.84
N GLN A 841 -8.67 2.48 12.32
CA GLN A 841 -9.64 3.32 11.61
C GLN A 841 -9.25 4.80 11.66
N TYR A 842 -8.76 5.26 12.81
CA TYR A 842 -8.25 6.61 12.99
C TYR A 842 -7.05 6.85 12.09
N LEU A 843 -6.10 5.90 12.00
CA LEU A 843 -4.95 5.96 11.11
C LEU A 843 -5.36 6.18 9.65
N ALA A 844 -6.32 5.40 9.14
CA ALA A 844 -6.77 5.53 7.75
C ALA A 844 -7.38 6.91 7.47
N GLN A 845 -8.21 7.42 8.38
CA GLN A 845 -8.80 8.74 8.25
C GLN A 845 -7.79 9.87 8.44
N PHE A 846 -6.79 9.67 9.31
CA PHE A 846 -5.71 10.62 9.52
C PHE A 846 -4.89 10.76 8.24
N CYS A 847 -4.48 9.65 7.62
CA CYS A 847 -3.75 9.68 6.35
C CYS A 847 -4.56 10.35 5.23
N GLU A 848 -5.85 10.02 5.11
CA GLU A 848 -6.74 10.64 4.10
C GLU A 848 -6.94 12.14 4.36
N ARG A 849 -7.10 12.55 5.62
CA ARG A 849 -7.36 13.94 6.00
C ARG A 849 -6.14 14.84 5.85
N PHE A 850 -4.95 14.33 6.13
CA PHE A 850 -3.72 15.12 6.12
C PHE A 850 -2.84 14.85 4.90
N GLU A 851 -3.32 14.01 3.97
CA GLU A 851 -2.57 13.54 2.80
C GLU A 851 -1.15 13.07 3.19
N CYS A 852 -1.04 12.46 4.37
CA CYS A 852 0.24 12.12 4.97
C CYS A 852 0.51 10.62 4.89
N SER A 853 1.78 10.24 4.96
CA SER A 853 2.15 8.83 4.99
C SER A 853 1.64 8.16 6.28
N PRO A 854 1.41 6.83 6.25
CA PRO A 854 1.02 6.07 7.44
C PRO A 854 2.01 6.20 8.61
N ILE A 855 3.29 6.39 8.33
CA ILE A 855 4.34 6.52 9.36
C ILE A 855 4.09 7.77 10.22
N ILE A 856 3.75 8.89 9.57
CA ILE A 856 3.41 10.15 10.26
C ILE A 856 2.17 9.91 11.14
N ALA A 857 1.13 9.27 10.62
CA ALA A 857 -0.06 8.96 11.39
C ALA A 857 0.22 8.04 12.60
N ILE A 858 1.10 7.04 12.43
CA ILE A 858 1.52 6.11 13.49
C ILE A 858 2.27 6.85 14.60
N ASP A 859 3.18 7.75 14.27
CA ASP A 859 3.91 8.56 15.25
C ASP A 859 2.95 9.37 16.12
N TYR A 860 1.97 10.02 15.49
CA TYR A 860 0.93 10.76 16.20
C TYR A 860 0.15 9.86 17.15
N ILE A 861 -0.37 8.72 16.68
CA ILE A 861 -1.12 7.78 17.52
C ILE A 861 -0.26 7.23 18.67
N ASN A 862 1.00 6.90 18.42
CA ASN A 862 1.91 6.39 19.45
C ASN A 862 2.22 7.43 20.53
N VAL A 863 2.33 8.70 20.17
CA VAL A 863 2.42 9.79 21.16
C VAL A 863 1.10 9.87 21.95
N TYR A 864 -0.06 9.78 21.28
CA TYR A 864 -1.37 9.85 21.94
C TYR A 864 -1.57 8.72 22.95
N ARG A 865 -1.08 7.51 22.64
CA ARG A 865 -1.08 6.36 23.57
C ARG A 865 -0.35 6.64 24.88
N ARG A 866 0.78 7.36 24.83
CA ARG A 866 1.61 7.66 26.01
C ARG A 866 0.91 8.64 26.95
N HIS A 867 0.14 9.56 26.39
CA HIS A 867 -0.47 10.67 27.10
C HIS A 867 -1.97 10.45 27.30
N ALA A 868 -2.38 9.41 28.04
CA ALA A 868 -3.80 9.07 28.21
C ALA A 868 -4.62 10.04 29.10
N ASP A 869 -3.97 11.02 29.75
CA ASP A 869 -4.54 11.92 30.77
C ASP A 869 -4.83 13.36 30.27
N TYR A 870 -4.92 13.57 28.95
CA TYR A 870 -5.13 14.87 28.33
C TYR A 870 -4.00 15.91 28.58
N ALA A 871 -2.74 15.46 28.57
CA ALA A 871 -1.57 16.31 28.82
C ALA A 871 -1.04 16.95 27.53
N ILE A 872 -1.81 17.87 26.95
CA ILE A 872 -1.57 18.46 25.62
C ILE A 872 -0.17 19.09 25.48
N ASP A 873 0.31 19.78 26.51
CA ASP A 873 1.65 20.41 26.48
C ASP A 873 2.78 19.36 26.35
N GLU A 874 2.66 18.21 27.03
CA GLU A 874 3.66 17.13 26.97
C GLU A 874 3.60 16.38 25.63
N VAL A 875 2.42 16.30 25.03
CA VAL A 875 2.22 15.70 23.71
C VAL A 875 2.87 16.53 22.60
N ILE A 876 2.71 17.86 22.66
CA ILE A 876 3.34 18.79 21.70
C ILE A 876 4.86 18.74 21.82
N GLU A 877 5.40 18.68 23.05
CA GLU A 877 6.84 18.51 23.27
C GLU A 877 7.36 17.20 22.66
N ASP A 878 6.63 16.09 22.82
CA ASP A 878 7.00 14.79 22.25
C ASP A 878 6.95 14.81 20.71
N LEU A 879 5.95 15.42 20.09
CA LEU A 879 5.86 15.52 18.62
C LEU A 879 6.91 16.45 18.02
N ALA A 880 7.19 17.57 18.68
CA ALA A 880 8.27 18.47 18.30
C ALA A 880 9.64 17.78 18.37
N SER A 881 9.82 16.84 19.32
CA SER A 881 11.05 16.03 19.40
C SER A 881 11.23 15.05 18.24
N LEU A 882 10.15 14.71 17.52
CA LEU A 882 10.17 13.91 16.29
C LEU A 882 10.30 14.78 15.03
N GLY A 883 10.45 16.11 15.17
CA GLY A 883 10.60 17.03 14.05
C GLY A 883 9.28 17.61 13.51
N TYR A 884 8.14 17.27 14.10
CA TYR A 884 6.84 17.77 13.67
C TYR A 884 6.53 19.15 14.26
N LYS A 885 6.21 20.13 13.41
CA LYS A 885 5.70 21.45 13.84
C LYS A 885 4.22 21.31 14.19
N CYS A 886 3.83 21.70 15.40
CA CYS A 886 2.45 21.53 15.89
C CYS A 886 1.82 22.88 16.29
N ASP A 887 0.71 23.22 15.64
CA ASP A 887 -0.23 24.23 16.12
C ASP A 887 -1.02 23.68 17.31
N LYS A 888 -1.02 24.41 18.43
CA LYS A 888 -1.61 23.95 19.69
C LYS A 888 -3.13 23.80 19.64
N ALA A 889 -3.82 24.65 18.89
CA ALA A 889 -5.29 24.67 18.82
C ALA A 889 -5.80 23.55 17.91
N ALA A 890 -5.18 23.37 16.73
CA ALA A 890 -5.49 22.29 15.82
C ALA A 890 -5.22 20.91 16.48
N PHE A 891 -4.08 20.80 17.17
CA PHE A 891 -3.68 19.57 17.83
C PHE A 891 -4.65 19.11 18.93
N GLN A 892 -5.20 20.07 19.69
CA GLN A 892 -6.15 19.80 20.76
C GLN A 892 -7.45 19.14 20.24
N ILE A 893 -7.85 19.43 19.00
CA ILE A 893 -9.00 18.83 18.33
C ILE A 893 -8.70 17.36 17.97
N TYR A 894 -7.57 17.08 17.31
CA TYR A 894 -7.22 15.73 16.84
C TYR A 894 -6.93 14.76 17.99
N TYR A 895 -6.28 15.27 19.03
CA TYR A 895 -6.03 14.52 20.26
C TYR A 895 -7.34 14.23 21.02
N THR A 896 -8.29 15.16 21.00
CA THR A 896 -9.64 14.92 21.55
C THR A 896 -10.44 13.94 20.69
N GLU A 897 -10.33 14.03 19.37
CA GLU A 897 -10.98 13.13 18.41
C GLU A 897 -10.48 11.68 18.59
N TYR A 898 -9.18 11.47 18.71
CA TYR A 898 -8.60 10.17 19.02
C TYR A 898 -9.20 9.54 20.28
N PHE A 899 -9.38 10.33 21.35
CA PHE A 899 -10.05 9.82 22.55
C PHE A 899 -11.57 9.70 22.42
N ASN A 900 -12.21 10.48 21.55
CA ASN A 900 -13.62 10.25 21.19
C ASN A 900 -13.80 8.92 20.45
N TYR A 901 -12.86 8.56 19.56
CA TYR A 901 -12.76 7.24 18.93
C TYR A 901 -12.53 6.13 19.98
N ARG A 902 -11.68 6.38 20.97
CA ARG A 902 -11.39 5.44 22.08
C ARG A 902 -12.59 5.23 23.03
N ASP A 903 -13.29 6.30 23.40
CA ASP A 903 -14.19 6.36 24.56
C ASP A 903 -15.69 6.20 24.19
N GLU A 904 -16.05 6.13 22.91
CA GLU A 904 -17.38 5.92 22.31
C GLU A 904 -18.51 6.90 22.71
N THR A 905 -18.91 7.76 21.76
CA THR A 905 -20.30 8.24 21.70
C THR A 905 -20.93 7.86 20.35
N SER A 906 -21.76 6.81 20.36
CA SER A 906 -22.69 6.35 19.30
C SER A 906 -22.14 5.47 18.13
N TRP A 907 -22.13 4.15 18.39
CA TRP A 907 -21.90 3.06 17.44
C TRP A 907 -22.82 2.99 16.20
N SER A 908 -23.89 3.80 16.15
CA SER A 908 -24.80 3.86 14.99
C SER A 908 -24.25 4.66 13.81
N GLN A 909 -23.35 5.60 14.05
CA GLN A 909 -22.68 6.38 12.99
C GLN A 909 -21.51 5.62 12.37
N ILE A 910 -20.84 4.75 13.13
CA ILE A 910 -19.69 3.96 12.68
C ILE A 910 -20.12 2.83 11.72
N MET A 911 -21.33 2.28 11.90
CA MET A 911 -21.83 1.16 11.09
C MET A 911 -22.32 1.53 9.68
N SER A 912 -22.35 2.83 9.32
CA SER A 912 -22.62 3.26 7.94
C SER A 912 -21.39 3.10 7.02
N ILE A 913 -20.20 2.98 7.58
CA ILE A 913 -18.95 2.68 6.87
C ILE A 913 -18.76 1.17 6.93
N GLY A 914 -19.24 0.48 5.89
CA GLY A 914 -19.41 -0.97 5.92
C GLY A 914 -18.13 -1.78 6.17
N TYR A 915 -18.32 -3.03 6.60
CA TYR A 915 -17.27 -4.06 6.70
C TYR A 915 -16.46 -4.24 5.39
N THR A 916 -17.06 -3.90 4.24
CA THR A 916 -16.43 -3.87 2.91
C THR A 916 -15.36 -2.78 2.81
N SER A 917 -15.56 -1.64 3.48
CA SER A 917 -14.60 -0.54 3.56
C SER A 917 -13.37 -0.92 4.38
N TRP A 918 -13.51 -1.70 5.46
CA TRP A 918 -12.34 -2.17 6.23
C TRP A 918 -11.47 -3.14 5.42
N THR A 919 -12.08 -4.08 4.70
CA THR A 919 -11.32 -4.99 3.82
C THR A 919 -10.73 -4.23 2.66
N GLN A 920 -11.44 -3.24 2.10
CA GLN A 920 -10.93 -2.38 1.05
C GLN A 920 -9.86 -1.41 1.53
N SER A 921 -9.92 -0.86 2.74
CA SER A 921 -8.91 0.05 3.30
C SER A 921 -7.68 -0.70 3.78
N PHE A 922 -7.83 -1.91 4.34
CA PHE A 922 -6.71 -2.77 4.69
C PHE A 922 -6.03 -3.36 3.44
N GLN A 923 -6.80 -3.78 2.43
CA GLN A 923 -6.25 -4.21 1.14
C GLN A 923 -5.76 -3.04 0.28
N PHE A 924 -6.37 -1.86 0.37
CA PHE A 924 -5.88 -0.62 -0.22
C PHE A 924 -4.55 -0.31 0.43
N PHE A 925 -4.47 -0.14 1.76
CA PHE A 925 -3.24 0.07 2.52
C PHE A 925 -2.13 -0.92 2.16
N LEU A 926 -2.41 -2.24 2.19
CA LEU A 926 -1.46 -3.25 1.75
C LEU A 926 -1.07 -3.05 0.28
N SER A 927 -2.03 -2.76 -0.61
CA SER A 927 -1.73 -2.52 -2.02
C SER A 927 -1.00 -1.20 -2.28
N THR A 928 -1.22 -0.13 -1.53
CA THR A 928 -0.54 1.16 -1.69
C THR A 928 0.87 1.10 -1.10
N TRP A 929 1.03 0.49 0.09
CA TRP A 929 2.34 0.21 0.69
C TRP A 929 3.16 -0.78 -0.14
N VAL A 930 2.53 -1.85 -0.65
CA VAL A 930 3.18 -2.76 -1.62
C VAL A 930 3.50 -2.03 -2.91
N LEU A 931 2.63 -1.14 -3.42
CA LEU A 931 2.92 -0.39 -4.65
C LEU A 931 4.10 0.56 -4.46
N GLU A 932 4.21 1.24 -3.32
CA GLU A 932 5.34 2.12 -3.01
C GLU A 932 6.66 1.33 -2.82
N ASN A 933 6.63 0.17 -2.17
CA ASN A 933 7.83 -0.65 -1.94
C ASN A 933 8.19 -1.56 -3.13
N ALA A 934 7.21 -2.03 -3.92
CA ALA A 934 7.46 -2.76 -5.16
C ALA A 934 7.90 -1.84 -6.31
N PHE A 935 7.90 -0.52 -6.14
CA PHE A 935 8.50 0.40 -7.11
C PHE A 935 10.03 0.44 -7.03
N GLN A 936 10.62 0.07 -5.87
CA GLN A 936 12.07 -0.14 -5.71
C GLN A 936 12.52 -1.44 -6.37
N ALA A 937 11.73 -2.53 -6.28
CA ALA A 937 12.01 -3.78 -6.96
C ALA A 937 11.27 -3.87 -8.32
N LYS A 938 11.95 -3.59 -9.45
CA LYS A 938 11.41 -3.65 -10.82
C LYS A 938 10.89 -5.03 -11.28
N ASN A 939 9.89 -5.62 -10.60
CA ASN A 939 9.31 -6.90 -10.96
C ASN A 939 7.78 -6.92 -10.84
N THR A 940 7.11 -6.46 -11.90
CA THR A 940 5.65 -6.47 -12.14
C THR A 940 4.95 -7.85 -12.08
N LYS A 941 5.62 -8.94 -11.67
CA LYS A 941 5.02 -10.28 -11.54
C LYS A 941 4.55 -10.64 -10.12
N ALA A 942 5.03 -9.97 -9.07
CA ALA A 942 4.63 -10.26 -7.68
C ALA A 942 3.21 -9.76 -7.32
N VAL A 943 2.67 -8.79 -8.08
CA VAL A 943 1.39 -8.12 -7.80
C VAL A 943 0.16 -9.04 -7.87
N ASN A 944 0.27 -10.24 -8.44
CA ASN A 944 -0.85 -11.17 -8.57
C ASN A 944 -0.87 -12.33 -7.56
N SER A 945 0.03 -12.36 -6.56
CA SER A 945 0.09 -13.44 -5.58
C SER A 945 0.54 -12.97 -4.20
N PHE A 946 -0.09 -11.91 -3.67
CA PHE A 946 0.11 -11.53 -2.27
C PHE A 946 -0.74 -12.43 -1.35
N GLU A 947 -0.10 -13.37 -0.68
CA GLU A 947 -0.68 -14.13 0.44
C GLU A 947 -0.30 -13.45 1.76
N LEU A 948 -1.29 -13.23 2.63
CA LEU A 948 -1.05 -12.81 4.01
C LEU A 948 -0.26 -13.89 4.73
N SER A 949 0.61 -13.54 5.69
CA SER A 949 1.30 -14.57 6.49
C SER A 949 0.28 -15.54 7.12
N LYS A 950 0.66 -16.81 7.35
CA LYS A 950 -0.29 -17.84 7.83
C LYS A 950 -1.04 -17.38 9.09
N LYS A 951 -0.36 -16.64 9.96
CA LYS A 951 -0.90 -16.05 11.20
C LYS A 951 -1.87 -14.89 10.95
N GLN A 952 -1.56 -13.99 10.02
CA GLN A 952 -2.43 -12.88 9.61
C GLN A 952 -3.67 -13.37 8.86
N GLN A 953 -3.51 -14.32 7.93
CA GLN A 953 -4.61 -14.96 7.20
C GLN A 953 -5.54 -15.71 8.15
N ALA A 954 -5.00 -16.44 9.13
CA ALA A 954 -5.81 -17.12 10.14
C ALA A 954 -6.61 -16.15 11.02
N ALA A 955 -6.04 -15.00 11.38
CA ALA A 955 -6.75 -13.96 12.13
C ALA A 955 -7.89 -13.33 11.31
N LEU A 956 -7.65 -13.03 10.03
CA LEU A 956 -8.65 -12.52 9.08
C LEU A 956 -9.79 -13.52 8.83
N ASP A 957 -9.45 -14.80 8.68
CA ASP A 957 -10.42 -15.89 8.53
C ASP A 957 -11.31 -16.03 9.75
N ASP A 958 -10.75 -15.92 10.96
CA ASP A 958 -11.51 -15.95 12.20
C ASP A 958 -12.43 -14.74 12.34
N ILE A 959 -11.94 -13.53 12.06
CA ILE A 959 -12.75 -12.30 12.05
C ILE A 959 -13.90 -12.39 11.03
N SER A 960 -13.62 -12.92 9.83
CA SER A 960 -14.61 -13.15 8.76
C SER A 960 -15.69 -14.17 9.16
N LYS A 961 -15.30 -15.30 9.75
CA LYS A 961 -16.25 -16.29 10.26
C LYS A 961 -17.13 -15.72 11.39
N ILE A 962 -16.59 -14.81 12.18
CA ILE A 962 -17.28 -14.24 13.35
C ILE A 962 -18.20 -13.08 12.97
N SER A 963 -17.81 -12.21 12.01
CA SER A 963 -18.62 -11.10 11.51
C SER A 963 -19.93 -11.56 10.83
N GLN A 964 -19.94 -12.78 10.29
CA GLN A 964 -21.15 -13.42 9.75
C GLN A 964 -22.21 -13.70 10.84
N LYS A 965 -21.81 -13.91 12.09
CA LYS A 965 -22.73 -14.28 13.20
C LYS A 965 -23.35 -13.07 13.89
N GLY A 966 -22.71 -11.92 13.81
CA GLY A 966 -23.17 -10.72 14.48
C GLY A 966 -22.30 -9.50 14.23
N ASP A 967 -22.73 -8.38 14.76
CA ASP A 967 -21.96 -7.15 14.73
C ASP A 967 -20.82 -7.23 15.73
N ILE A 968 -19.58 -7.05 15.28
CA ILE A 968 -18.41 -7.01 16.18
C ILE A 968 -18.54 -5.74 17.02
N VAL A 969 -18.53 -5.91 18.33
CA VAL A 969 -18.66 -4.84 19.32
C VAL A 969 -17.29 -4.43 19.84
N LYS A 970 -16.35 -5.38 19.99
CA LYS A 970 -15.04 -5.09 20.58
C LYS A 970 -14.04 -6.19 20.24
N ILE A 971 -12.79 -5.84 19.96
CA ILE A 971 -11.67 -6.80 19.85
C ILE A 971 -10.62 -6.41 20.89
N GLU A 972 -10.15 -7.36 21.69
CA GLU A 972 -9.22 -7.11 22.80
C GLU A 972 -8.18 -8.21 22.90
N SER A 973 -6.95 -7.90 23.36
CA SER A 973 -5.97 -8.95 23.68
C SER A 973 -6.48 -9.88 24.78
N ALA A 974 -6.12 -11.15 24.68
CA ALA A 974 -6.48 -12.15 25.69
C ALA A 974 -5.92 -11.75 27.07
N GLU A 975 -4.77 -11.09 27.14
CA GLU A 975 -4.13 -10.56 28.35
C GLU A 975 -5.02 -9.55 29.07
N LYS A 976 -5.53 -8.56 28.31
CA LYS A 976 -6.41 -7.50 28.81
C LYS A 976 -7.67 -8.13 29.39
N VAL A 977 -8.33 -9.00 28.63
CA VAL A 977 -9.56 -9.67 29.06
C VAL A 977 -9.31 -10.60 30.25
N ASN A 978 -8.24 -11.40 30.22
CA ASN A 978 -7.85 -12.24 31.34
C ASN A 978 -7.68 -11.39 32.62
N SER A 979 -7.07 -10.21 32.53
CA SER A 979 -6.88 -9.33 33.69
C SER A 979 -8.20 -8.97 34.41
N GLU A 980 -9.33 -8.86 33.68
CA GLU A 980 -10.66 -8.54 34.22
C GLU A 980 -11.16 -9.62 35.21
N PHE A 981 -10.79 -10.87 34.99
CA PHE A 981 -11.23 -12.01 35.80
C PHE A 981 -10.45 -12.18 37.12
N LYS A 982 -9.38 -11.38 37.37
CA LYS A 982 -8.51 -11.46 38.57
C LYS A 982 -9.21 -11.16 39.90
N THR A 983 -10.44 -10.65 39.89
CA THR A 983 -11.17 -10.20 41.10
C THR A 983 -11.76 -11.32 41.96
N ASN A 984 -11.69 -12.59 41.52
CA ASN A 984 -12.23 -13.76 42.24
C ASN A 984 -11.14 -14.65 42.87
N SER A 985 -11.40 -15.21 44.05
CA SER A 985 -10.43 -15.99 44.85
C SER A 985 -10.01 -17.36 44.30
N ASN A 986 -10.46 -17.74 43.11
CA ASN A 986 -10.12 -18.97 42.38
C ASN A 986 -9.84 -18.67 40.88
N TYR A 987 -9.17 -17.55 40.61
CA TYR A 987 -8.93 -17.08 39.25
C TYR A 987 -7.96 -17.97 38.45
N LYS A 988 -8.36 -18.37 37.25
CA LYS A 988 -7.51 -18.98 36.21
C LYS A 988 -7.81 -18.28 34.87
N PRO A 989 -6.79 -17.84 34.11
CA PRO A 989 -6.99 -17.11 32.86
C PRO A 989 -7.72 -17.97 31.82
N PRO A 990 -8.93 -17.57 31.38
CA PRO A 990 -9.72 -18.38 30.45
C PRO A 990 -9.20 -18.38 29.01
N TYR A 991 -8.52 -17.31 28.55
CA TYR A 991 -8.08 -17.16 27.16
C TYR A 991 -6.56 -17.31 27.00
N GLN A 992 -6.11 -17.86 25.87
CA GLN A 992 -4.70 -18.12 25.59
C GLN A 992 -3.93 -16.80 25.39
N PRO A 993 -2.86 -16.52 26.16
CA PRO A 993 -1.98 -15.38 25.91
C PRO A 993 -1.42 -15.39 24.48
N GLY A 994 -1.21 -14.21 23.90
CA GLY A 994 -0.81 -14.03 22.50
C GLY A 994 -1.96 -14.16 21.49
N THR A 995 -3.21 -14.35 21.95
CA THR A 995 -4.40 -14.39 21.07
C THR A 995 -5.31 -13.19 21.31
N LYS A 996 -6.22 -12.92 20.37
CA LYS A 996 -7.26 -11.88 20.52
C LYS A 996 -8.60 -12.51 20.94
N THR A 997 -9.43 -11.70 21.58
CA THR A 997 -10.81 -12.03 21.95
C THR A 997 -11.76 -11.08 21.25
N ILE A 998 -12.91 -11.58 20.79
CA ILE A 998 -13.84 -10.82 19.95
C ILE A 998 -15.22 -10.82 20.59
N THR A 999 -15.72 -9.64 20.97
CA THR A 999 -17.08 -9.45 21.50
C THR A 999 -18.02 -9.14 20.34
N VAL A 1000 -19.14 -9.85 20.28
CA VAL A 1000 -20.08 -9.81 19.15
C VAL A 1000 -21.51 -9.67 19.67
N LYS A 1001 -22.31 -8.87 18.99
CA LYS A 1001 -23.76 -8.76 19.16
C LYS A 1001 -24.46 -9.55 18.06
N LEU A 1002 -25.11 -10.64 18.44
CA LEU A 1002 -25.67 -11.60 17.47
C LEU A 1002 -26.77 -10.98 16.60
N LYS A 1003 -26.73 -11.20 15.28
CA LYS A 1003 -27.74 -10.70 14.33
C LYS A 1003 -29.02 -11.52 14.32
N GLU A 1004 -28.88 -12.81 14.58
CA GLU A 1004 -29.97 -13.78 14.57
C GLU A 1004 -29.91 -14.70 15.80
N ASN A 1005 -30.93 -15.54 15.96
CA ASN A 1005 -30.90 -16.55 17.01
C ASN A 1005 -29.83 -17.61 16.67
N THR A 1006 -28.74 -17.62 17.42
CA THR A 1006 -27.62 -18.54 17.19
C THR A 1006 -27.69 -19.73 18.14
N LYS A 1007 -27.40 -20.93 17.63
CA LYS A 1007 -27.39 -22.17 18.41
C LYS A 1007 -25.98 -22.55 18.78
N PHE A 1008 -25.75 -22.72 20.07
CA PHE A 1008 -24.54 -23.28 20.64
C PHE A 1008 -24.84 -24.59 21.35
N VAL A 1009 -23.80 -25.26 21.83
CA VAL A 1009 -23.89 -26.39 22.73
C VAL A 1009 -23.19 -26.10 24.04
N ARG A 1010 -23.61 -26.81 25.08
CA ARG A 1010 -23.00 -26.71 26.40
C ARG A 1010 -22.86 -28.07 27.06
N VAL A 1011 -21.71 -28.30 27.68
CA VAL A 1011 -21.35 -29.54 28.36
C VAL A 1011 -21.27 -29.38 29.89
N TYR A 1012 -21.63 -30.41 30.65
CA TYR A 1012 -21.69 -30.37 32.12
C TYR A 1012 -21.71 -31.77 32.78
N ARG A 1013 -21.52 -31.83 34.10
CA ARG A 1013 -21.29 -33.10 34.86
C ARG A 1013 -22.55 -33.80 35.38
N GLU A 1014 -23.56 -33.04 35.80
CA GLU A 1014 -24.77 -33.56 36.47
C GLU A 1014 -26.04 -33.00 35.82
N SER A 1015 -26.98 -33.88 35.45
CA SER A 1015 -28.29 -33.52 34.88
C SER A 1015 -28.99 -32.43 35.69
N GLY A 1016 -29.52 -31.42 35.00
CA GLY A 1016 -30.25 -30.29 35.61
C GLY A 1016 -29.41 -29.26 36.38
N LYS A 1017 -28.06 -29.35 36.41
CA LYS A 1017 -27.18 -28.33 36.99
C LYS A 1017 -26.42 -27.56 35.91
N LEU A 1018 -27.02 -26.49 35.42
CA LEU A 1018 -26.40 -25.54 34.49
C LEU A 1018 -25.84 -24.36 35.29
N THR A 1019 -24.52 -24.33 35.51
CA THR A 1019 -23.83 -23.26 36.25
C THR A 1019 -22.65 -22.74 35.43
N GLY A 1020 -22.57 -21.43 35.17
CA GLY A 1020 -21.51 -20.77 34.38
C GLY A 1020 -22.01 -20.11 33.09
N GLY A 1021 -21.18 -19.29 32.44
CA GLY A 1021 -21.52 -18.53 31.22
C GLY A 1021 -20.92 -19.06 29.92
N TRP A 1022 -20.34 -20.27 29.89
CA TRP A 1022 -19.56 -20.72 28.72
C TRP A 1022 -20.35 -21.66 27.82
N VAL A 1023 -20.25 -21.45 26.51
CA VAL A 1023 -20.83 -22.29 25.44
C VAL A 1023 -19.80 -22.52 24.32
N MET A 1024 -20.05 -23.52 23.48
CA MET A 1024 -19.18 -23.91 22.36
C MET A 1024 -20.00 -24.13 21.10
N GLU A 1025 -19.34 -24.13 19.94
CA GLU A 1025 -19.95 -24.60 18.71
C GLU A 1025 -20.09 -26.12 18.70
N ALA A 1026 -21.16 -26.64 18.07
CA ALA A 1026 -21.41 -28.08 18.02
C ALA A 1026 -20.29 -28.84 17.29
N GLU A 1027 -19.79 -28.27 16.20
CA GLU A 1027 -18.72 -28.82 15.34
C GLU A 1027 -17.41 -28.98 16.11
N GLN A 1028 -17.14 -28.08 17.06
CA GLN A 1028 -15.89 -28.09 17.83
C GLN A 1028 -15.76 -29.28 18.78
N ILE A 1029 -16.86 -29.98 19.07
CA ILE A 1029 -16.91 -31.14 19.95
C ILE A 1029 -17.49 -32.39 19.31
N GLU A 1030 -17.87 -32.33 18.03
CA GLU A 1030 -18.41 -33.49 17.31
C GLU A 1030 -17.35 -34.60 17.20
N GLY A 1031 -17.74 -35.83 17.53
CA GLY A 1031 -16.84 -36.99 17.52
C GLY A 1031 -15.81 -37.07 18.66
N LEU A 1032 -15.72 -36.05 19.54
CA LEU A 1032 -14.77 -36.05 20.65
C LEU A 1032 -15.28 -36.82 21.87
N THR A 1033 -14.39 -37.55 22.53
CA THR A 1033 -14.68 -38.19 23.82
C THR A 1033 -14.72 -37.15 24.96
N PRO A 1034 -15.39 -37.45 26.10
CA PRO A 1034 -15.41 -36.56 27.26
C PRO A 1034 -14.03 -36.07 27.74
N SER A 1035 -13.01 -36.94 27.71
CA SER A 1035 -11.65 -36.57 28.10
C SER A 1035 -10.98 -35.65 27.08
N GLN A 1036 -11.25 -35.82 25.78
CA GLN A 1036 -10.77 -34.91 24.73
C GLN A 1036 -11.44 -33.54 24.82
N ILE A 1037 -12.75 -33.48 25.06
CA ILE A 1037 -13.49 -32.22 25.27
C ILE A 1037 -12.92 -31.48 26.50
N LYS A 1038 -12.67 -32.21 27.60
CA LYS A 1038 -12.03 -31.63 28.79
C LYS A 1038 -10.66 -31.02 28.47
N ASN A 1039 -9.82 -31.73 27.72
CA ASN A 1039 -8.48 -31.26 27.38
C ASN A 1039 -8.49 -30.05 26.43
N LYS A 1040 -9.31 -30.09 25.37
CA LYS A 1040 -9.42 -29.05 24.34
C LYS A 1040 -9.94 -27.71 24.88
N PHE A 1041 -10.84 -27.76 25.86
CA PHE A 1041 -11.46 -26.56 26.45
C PHE A 1041 -11.00 -26.28 27.88
N ALA A 1042 -9.94 -26.98 28.32
CA ALA A 1042 -9.39 -26.85 29.67
C ALA A 1042 -10.45 -26.87 30.78
N LEU A 1043 -11.40 -27.81 30.71
CA LEU A 1043 -12.50 -27.91 31.68
C LEU A 1043 -12.01 -28.51 33.02
N GLU A 1044 -12.55 -28.03 34.14
CA GLU A 1044 -12.20 -28.54 35.48
C GLU A 1044 -12.51 -30.05 35.65
N TYR A 1045 -13.53 -30.55 34.94
CA TYR A 1045 -14.02 -31.91 35.07
C TYR A 1045 -14.36 -32.51 33.69
N GLU A 1046 -14.39 -33.84 33.61
CA GLU A 1046 -14.90 -34.53 32.42
C GLU A 1046 -16.43 -34.32 32.33
N PRO A 1047 -16.92 -33.76 31.21
CA PRO A 1047 -18.35 -33.58 31.03
C PRO A 1047 -19.05 -34.93 30.80
N LYS A 1048 -20.33 -35.00 31.14
CA LYS A 1048 -21.16 -36.21 30.99
C LYS A 1048 -22.42 -35.98 30.16
N TYR A 1049 -22.94 -34.77 30.19
CA TYR A 1049 -24.13 -34.37 29.48
C TYR A 1049 -23.82 -33.19 28.56
N ILE A 1050 -24.60 -33.11 27.48
CA ILE A 1050 -24.61 -32.00 26.52
C ILE A 1050 -26.05 -31.55 26.32
N CYS A 1051 -26.24 -30.25 26.15
CA CYS A 1051 -27.52 -29.65 25.78
C CYS A 1051 -27.32 -28.58 24.71
N ASP A 1052 -28.37 -28.29 23.97
CA ASP A 1052 -28.40 -27.21 22.99
C ASP A 1052 -28.79 -25.90 23.70
N VAL A 1053 -28.12 -24.82 23.36
CA VAL A 1053 -28.33 -23.47 23.90
C VAL A 1053 -28.66 -22.54 22.75
N GLU A 1054 -29.93 -22.15 22.63
CA GLU A 1054 -30.34 -21.14 21.65
C GLU A 1054 -30.25 -19.75 22.30
N ILE A 1055 -29.38 -18.90 21.75
CA ILE A 1055 -29.17 -17.52 22.20
C ILE A 1055 -29.94 -16.57 21.28
N PRO A 1056 -30.79 -15.67 21.81
CA PRO A 1056 -31.56 -14.74 20.98
C PRO A 1056 -30.69 -13.70 20.25
N ALA A 1057 -31.17 -13.28 19.08
CA ALA A 1057 -30.66 -12.10 18.38
C ALA A 1057 -30.58 -10.87 19.31
N GLY A 1058 -29.55 -10.04 19.11
CA GLY A 1058 -29.24 -8.85 19.89
C GLY A 1058 -28.48 -9.11 21.20
N SER A 1059 -28.21 -10.38 21.54
CA SER A 1059 -27.42 -10.76 22.73
C SER A 1059 -25.93 -10.60 22.46
N THR A 1060 -25.17 -10.19 23.48
CA THR A 1060 -23.70 -10.02 23.38
C THR A 1060 -22.99 -11.26 23.89
N VAL A 1061 -22.03 -11.76 23.10
CA VAL A 1061 -21.19 -12.92 23.44
C VAL A 1061 -19.72 -12.57 23.16
N ARG A 1062 -18.80 -13.11 23.96
CA ARG A 1062 -17.35 -12.91 23.76
C ARG A 1062 -16.69 -14.22 23.34
N TYR A 1063 -16.03 -14.19 22.19
CA TYR A 1063 -15.27 -15.25 21.55
C TYR A 1063 -13.81 -15.23 21.99
N GLY A 1064 -13.18 -16.41 22.13
CA GLY A 1064 -11.72 -16.52 22.18
C GLY A 1064 -11.22 -17.97 22.29
N ILE A 1065 -9.90 -18.13 22.16
CA ILE A 1065 -9.23 -19.43 22.27
C ILE A 1065 -9.01 -19.81 23.74
N ALA A 1066 -9.42 -21.02 24.13
CA ALA A 1066 -9.29 -21.50 25.50
C ALA A 1066 -7.82 -21.68 25.90
N ASN A 1067 -7.44 -21.10 27.04
CA ASN A 1067 -6.07 -21.20 27.56
C ASN A 1067 -5.70 -22.61 28.03
N LYS A 1068 -4.40 -22.91 28.03
CA LYS A 1068 -3.83 -24.03 28.76
C LYS A 1068 -3.95 -23.80 30.26
N ILE A 1069 -4.60 -24.73 30.96
CA ILE A 1069 -4.74 -24.68 32.42
C ILE A 1069 -4.18 -25.95 33.03
N ILE A 1070 -3.15 -25.78 33.87
CA ILE A 1070 -2.50 -26.86 34.62
C ILE A 1070 -3.55 -27.66 35.42
N ASN A 1071 -3.55 -28.99 35.21
CA ASN A 1071 -4.48 -30.00 35.72
C ASN A 1071 -5.90 -30.05 35.09
N TRP A 1072 -6.24 -29.13 34.18
CA TRP A 1072 -7.55 -29.08 33.53
C TRP A 1072 -7.49 -29.50 32.05
N GLY A 1073 -6.54 -28.96 31.28
CA GLY A 1073 -6.35 -29.33 29.87
C GLY A 1073 -5.33 -28.45 29.15
N ASN A 1074 -5.05 -28.80 27.90
CA ASN A 1074 -4.08 -28.08 27.05
C ASN A 1074 -4.65 -26.81 26.43
N GLY A 1075 -5.98 -26.63 26.40
CA GLY A 1075 -6.59 -25.49 25.71
C GLY A 1075 -6.62 -25.69 24.18
N GLY A 1076 -6.80 -24.60 23.44
CA GLY A 1076 -6.86 -24.58 21.97
C GLY A 1076 -8.26 -24.71 21.37
N GLY A 1077 -9.30 -24.91 22.19
CA GLY A 1077 -10.69 -24.91 21.74
C GLY A 1077 -11.31 -23.52 21.68
N THR A 1078 -12.10 -23.25 20.64
CA THR A 1078 -12.85 -22.00 20.47
C THR A 1078 -14.09 -21.93 21.38
N GLN A 1079 -14.08 -21.02 22.36
CA GLN A 1079 -15.15 -20.89 23.36
C GLN A 1079 -15.82 -19.52 23.34
N TYR A 1080 -17.06 -19.49 23.82
CA TYR A 1080 -17.88 -18.28 23.91
C TYR A 1080 -18.31 -18.05 25.36
N ASP A 1081 -18.01 -16.87 25.89
CA ASP A 1081 -18.52 -16.37 27.17
C ASP A 1081 -19.79 -15.55 26.94
N LEU A 1082 -20.84 -15.88 27.69
CA LEU A 1082 -22.08 -15.11 27.78
C LEU A 1082 -21.93 -13.87 28.68
N MET A 1083 -20.71 -13.52 29.10
CA MET A 1083 -20.38 -12.32 29.86
C MET A 1083 -21.22 -12.17 31.14
N GLY A 1084 -21.43 -13.30 31.84
CA GLY A 1084 -22.24 -13.35 33.06
C GLY A 1084 -23.76 -13.27 32.85
N GLN A 1085 -24.24 -13.22 31.62
CA GLN A 1085 -25.67 -13.22 31.30
C GLN A 1085 -26.25 -14.65 31.38
N PHE A 1086 -27.30 -14.85 32.19
CA PHE A 1086 -28.07 -16.10 32.22
C PHE A 1086 -29.13 -16.11 31.11
N ILE A 1087 -28.66 -16.08 29.87
CA ILE A 1087 -29.49 -16.01 28.65
C ILE A 1087 -29.47 -17.35 27.90
N GLY A 1088 -30.56 -17.62 27.18
CA GLY A 1088 -30.70 -18.78 26.30
C GLY A 1088 -31.65 -19.87 26.83
N LYS A 1089 -32.24 -20.62 25.89
CA LYS A 1089 -33.12 -21.76 26.19
C LYS A 1089 -32.34 -23.06 26.09
N PHE A 1090 -32.15 -23.72 27.23
CA PHE A 1090 -31.54 -25.04 27.31
C PHE A 1090 -32.54 -26.11 26.87
N THR A 1091 -32.20 -26.84 25.81
CA THR A 1091 -33.05 -27.88 25.25
C THR A 1091 -32.23 -29.12 24.87
N ASN A 1092 -32.90 -30.23 24.58
CA ASN A 1092 -32.28 -31.46 24.07
C ASN A 1092 -31.10 -32.00 24.91
N GLU A 1093 -31.25 -32.01 26.25
CA GLU A 1093 -30.29 -32.66 27.15
C GLU A 1093 -30.11 -34.14 26.77
N ARG A 1094 -28.86 -34.55 26.57
CA ARG A 1094 -28.47 -35.92 26.22
C ARG A 1094 -27.11 -36.26 26.85
N LEU A 1095 -26.83 -37.56 26.97
CA LEU A 1095 -25.49 -38.03 27.33
C LEU A 1095 -24.54 -37.75 26.17
N LEU A 1096 -23.32 -37.28 26.50
CA LEU A 1096 -22.22 -37.15 25.56
C LEU A 1096 -21.78 -38.51 25.01
#